data_AF-A0A7S2SY68-F1
#
_entry.id   AF-A0A7S2SY68-F1
#
_cell.length_a   1.000
_cell.length_b   1.000
_cell.length_c   1.000
_cell.angle_alpha   90.00
_cell.angle_beta   90.00
_cell.angle_gamma   90.00
#
_symmetry.space_group_name_H-M   'P 1'
#
loop_
_entity.id
_entity.type
_entity.pdbx_description
1 polymer ?
#
loop_
_entity_poly.entity_id
_entity_poly.type
_entity_poly.pdbx_seq_one_letter_code
_entity_poly.pdbx_strand_id
1 'polypeptide(L)'
;MSHSESEVLFMKANIACQDNLCSSPLLQTETNELIVLHGAGILRDATVLQQRYDQVMSVFSPKCRGVQNASNTSWSLAVHTDIGFSSIAALLGSAGQIAYSAANAYLDSYMTSSHSFGKSSYSIQWGAWGNIGMARSMGMKERLLRLGMAPVHPMDGLFSFELLLQRCIIPISPVFAVAPITWKKFSKAVNFQPQLCRAAKEEESFEAIIEGERKSRQPQEEMVSSQTIRKMQEDVQNVVYSILGSQVPIDSPLVAAGIDSLGAVELRNSLENVLGVALPGTLVFDYPSISAIVSYMAPNTTVQVQAKEITRGATRKEYLHYIVDIASQLPYAREARKGTACDAISLVPVDRWDANEGHGSKLDYNFGGFMTDVHMFDYSAFSFTKSEAMATDPQQRLLLKLSASCLVDDSRKSCGSFVGIATHDHSALIQHFKLPLTPYIATGTGLSVAAGRLSYQFGLNGPALSIDTACSSSLVGVHMAYTNFLHGTMSSALCSGVNVMISKWVTGIFDAASLLSEEGRCKALDNTADGYVRAEACTCLRIVQSEEIVDNAVLFSGSSVNQDGRASSLTAPNGPSQKAVIAEAHIFADIDANDLMSIFLHGTGTALGDPIEITSLHDYFSRQSQESAIQPKIISADKSNIGHAEAAAGLAGFYLAQKSIFKKHSLPISHLRTLNRHISYMLDSIASDTSEFMLMPRETYSCPQNDNRT
;
A
#
# COMPACT_ATOMS: atom_id res chain seq x y z
N MET A 1 -44.17 24.25 -18.20
CA MET A 1 -43.13 23.78 -19.12
C MET A 1 -42.23 24.96 -19.42
N SER A 2 -41.25 25.24 -18.55
CA SER A 2 -40.24 26.25 -18.81
C SER A 2 -39.32 25.70 -19.90
N HIS A 3 -39.26 26.39 -21.04
CA HIS A 3 -38.20 26.16 -22.01
C HIS A 3 -36.85 26.29 -21.28
N SER A 4 -36.09 25.21 -21.19
CA SER A 4 -34.67 25.31 -20.88
C SER A 4 -34.04 26.04 -22.06
N GLU A 5 -33.65 27.30 -21.87
CA GLU A 5 -32.93 28.07 -22.88
C GLU A 5 -31.56 27.43 -23.10
N SER A 6 -31.45 26.55 -24.10
CA SER A 6 -30.17 26.02 -24.55
C SER A 6 -29.56 26.96 -25.58
N GLU A 7 -28.45 27.61 -25.21
CA GLU A 7 -27.68 28.45 -26.12
C GLU A 7 -26.57 27.61 -26.78
N VAL A 8 -26.43 27.74 -28.11
CA VAL A 8 -25.36 27.07 -28.87
C VAL A 8 -24.46 28.14 -29.49
N LEU A 9 -23.22 28.20 -29.02
CA LEU A 9 -22.20 29.12 -29.53
C LEU A 9 -21.24 28.39 -30.48
N PHE A 10 -21.10 28.93 -31.70
CA PHE A 10 -20.14 28.43 -32.67
C PHE A 10 -18.90 29.31 -32.70
N MET A 11 -17.73 28.71 -32.51
CA MET A 11 -16.45 29.40 -32.58
C MET A 11 -15.51 28.68 -33.54
N LYS A 12 -14.80 29.46 -34.37
CA LYS A 12 -13.74 28.97 -35.23
C LYS A 12 -12.41 29.03 -34.49
N ALA A 13 -11.86 27.89 -34.10
CA ALA A 13 -10.57 27.79 -33.42
C ALA A 13 -9.78 26.55 -33.87
N ASN A 14 -8.44 26.64 -33.89
CA ASN A 14 -7.58 25.48 -34.01
C ASN A 14 -7.13 25.00 -32.63
N ILE A 15 -7.67 23.89 -32.15
CA ILE A 15 -7.39 23.38 -30.80
C ILE A 15 -5.91 23.03 -30.57
N ALA A 16 -5.15 22.75 -31.63
CA ALA A 16 -3.73 22.45 -31.52
C ALA A 16 -2.86 23.72 -31.38
N CYS A 17 -3.44 24.90 -31.58
CA CYS A 17 -2.80 26.19 -31.35
C CYS A 17 -3.26 26.76 -30.00
N GLN A 18 -2.33 26.92 -29.07
CA GLN A 18 -2.62 27.38 -27.71
C GLN A 18 -3.22 28.80 -27.71
N ASP A 19 -2.70 29.70 -28.53
CA ASP A 19 -3.16 31.10 -28.62
C ASP A 19 -4.63 31.21 -29.05
N ASN A 20 -5.11 30.27 -29.89
CA ASN A 20 -6.51 30.23 -30.33
C ASN A 20 -7.47 29.81 -29.21
N LEU A 21 -6.99 29.07 -28.21
CA LEU A 21 -7.79 28.61 -27.06
C LEU A 21 -7.78 29.64 -25.93
N CYS A 22 -6.65 30.30 -25.67
CA CYS A 22 -6.54 31.34 -24.64
C CYS A 22 -7.38 32.59 -24.93
N SER A 23 -7.69 32.88 -26.20
CA SER A 23 -8.58 33.98 -26.60
C SER A 23 -10.07 33.62 -26.59
N SER A 24 -10.43 32.43 -26.11
CA SER A 24 -11.80 31.92 -26.15
C SER A 24 -12.68 32.56 -25.07
N PRO A 25 -13.93 32.98 -25.41
CA PRO A 25 -14.91 33.44 -24.42
C PRO A 25 -15.32 32.35 -23.41
N LEU A 26 -14.96 31.07 -23.63
CA LEU A 26 -15.13 29.96 -22.67
C LEU A 26 -14.46 30.22 -21.31
N LEU A 27 -13.44 31.09 -21.24
CA LEU A 27 -12.76 31.46 -19.98
C LEU A 27 -13.54 32.50 -19.15
N GLN A 28 -14.61 33.08 -19.70
CA GLN A 28 -15.37 34.16 -19.07
C GLN A 28 -16.73 33.70 -18.53
N THR A 29 -17.08 32.42 -18.67
CA THR A 29 -18.36 31.89 -18.21
C THR A 29 -18.30 31.47 -16.73
N GLU A 30 -19.11 32.10 -15.89
CA GLU A 30 -19.31 31.73 -14.47
C GLU A 30 -20.26 30.52 -14.35
N THR A 31 -19.85 29.35 -14.85
CA THR A 31 -20.61 28.11 -14.69
C THR A 31 -19.93 27.15 -13.70
N ASN A 32 -20.71 26.55 -12.80
CA ASN A 32 -20.20 25.65 -11.77
C ASN A 32 -19.93 24.22 -12.25
N GLU A 33 -20.44 23.83 -13.43
CA GLU A 33 -20.26 22.50 -14.01
C GLU A 33 -19.93 22.60 -15.50
N LEU A 34 -18.69 22.24 -15.85
CA LEU A 34 -18.21 22.23 -17.24
C LEU A 34 -17.90 20.80 -17.69
N ILE A 35 -18.51 20.36 -18.80
CA ILE A 35 -18.18 19.09 -19.47
C ILE A 35 -17.39 19.40 -20.74
N VAL A 36 -16.22 18.79 -20.89
CA VAL A 36 -15.33 18.96 -22.04
C VAL A 36 -15.36 17.70 -22.91
N LEU A 37 -15.63 17.85 -24.21
CA LEU A 37 -15.65 16.73 -25.17
C LEU A 37 -14.59 16.94 -26.26
N HIS A 38 -13.54 16.12 -26.25
CA HIS A 38 -12.46 16.17 -27.25
C HIS A 38 -12.77 15.31 -28.48
N GLY A 39 -13.60 15.87 -29.38
CA GLY A 39 -14.03 15.21 -30.62
C GLY A 39 -13.10 15.35 -31.83
N ALA A 40 -12.03 16.16 -31.75
CA ALA A 40 -11.23 16.51 -32.94
C ALA A 40 -10.33 15.35 -33.40
N GLY A 41 -10.20 15.17 -34.72
CA GLY A 41 -9.33 14.15 -35.32
C GLY A 41 -9.12 14.40 -36.81
N ILE A 42 -7.98 13.92 -37.32
CA ILE A 42 -7.61 13.99 -38.74
C ILE A 42 -7.12 12.60 -39.16
N LEU A 43 -7.50 12.15 -40.36
CA LEU A 43 -6.99 10.91 -40.98
C LEU A 43 -5.99 11.22 -42.10
N ARG A 44 -4.86 10.51 -42.07
CA ARG A 44 -3.83 10.50 -43.12
C ARG A 44 -3.29 9.07 -43.25
N ASP A 45 -4.14 8.19 -43.76
CA ASP A 45 -3.83 6.77 -43.86
C ASP A 45 -2.74 6.54 -44.90
N ALA A 46 -1.71 5.78 -44.52
CA ALA A 46 -0.57 5.44 -45.36
C ALA A 46 0.06 4.12 -44.86
N THR A 47 0.72 3.40 -45.76
CA THR A 47 1.61 2.30 -45.35
C THR A 47 2.86 2.84 -44.68
N VAL A 48 3.56 2.02 -43.88
CA VAL A 48 4.79 2.42 -43.17
C VAL A 48 5.79 3.13 -44.10
N LEU A 49 5.98 2.59 -45.32
CA LEU A 49 6.94 3.11 -46.29
C LEU A 49 6.50 4.41 -46.98
N GLN A 50 5.20 4.70 -46.99
CA GLN A 50 4.63 5.88 -47.65
C GLN A 50 4.26 6.98 -46.65
N GLN A 51 4.43 6.73 -45.35
CA GLN A 51 4.03 7.65 -44.30
C GLN A 51 5.05 8.79 -44.17
N ARG A 52 4.59 10.03 -44.36
CA ARG A 52 5.44 11.22 -44.24
C ARG A 52 5.32 11.89 -42.87
N TYR A 53 6.38 12.54 -42.43
CA TYR A 53 6.42 13.24 -41.14
C TYR A 53 5.32 14.30 -41.00
N ASP A 54 5.06 15.11 -42.04
CA ASP A 54 4.01 16.14 -42.05
C ASP A 54 2.62 15.54 -41.83
N GLN A 55 2.36 14.37 -42.42
CA GLN A 55 1.11 13.64 -42.27
C GLN A 55 0.95 13.10 -40.85
N VAL A 56 2.00 12.50 -40.27
CA VAL A 56 2.00 12.03 -38.89
C VAL A 56 1.72 13.18 -37.92
N MET A 57 2.44 14.29 -38.06
CA MET A 57 2.26 15.46 -37.20
C MET A 57 0.84 16.02 -37.31
N SER A 58 0.25 16.04 -38.52
CA SER A 58 -1.13 16.49 -38.69
C SER A 58 -2.16 15.60 -37.98
N VAL A 59 -1.91 14.29 -37.87
CA VAL A 59 -2.79 13.33 -37.18
C VAL A 59 -2.64 13.41 -35.66
N PHE A 60 -1.40 13.56 -35.17
CA PHE A 60 -1.10 13.71 -33.74
C PHE A 60 -1.59 15.05 -33.18
N SER A 61 -1.48 16.12 -33.97
CA SER A 61 -1.79 17.49 -33.57
C SER A 61 -3.12 17.64 -32.81
N PRO A 62 -4.29 17.23 -33.33
CA PRO A 62 -5.56 17.37 -32.62
C PRO A 62 -5.71 16.45 -31.40
N LYS A 63 -5.14 15.24 -31.42
CA LYS A 63 -5.31 14.22 -30.35
C LYS A 63 -4.32 14.38 -29.20
N CYS A 64 -3.13 14.91 -29.48
CA CYS A 64 -2.06 15.07 -28.50
C CYS A 64 -1.92 16.52 -28.06
N ARG A 65 -1.67 17.43 -29.01
CA ARG A 65 -1.52 18.85 -28.65
C ARG A 65 -2.85 19.50 -28.32
N GLY A 66 -3.91 19.13 -29.02
CA GLY A 66 -5.27 19.61 -28.76
C GLY A 66 -5.76 19.32 -27.34
N VAL A 67 -5.61 18.08 -26.86
CA VAL A 67 -6.02 17.71 -25.50
C VAL A 67 -5.19 18.42 -24.42
N GLN A 68 -3.87 18.51 -24.63
CA GLN A 68 -2.98 19.26 -23.73
C GLN A 68 -3.36 20.74 -23.64
N ASN A 69 -3.58 21.39 -24.78
CA ASN A 69 -3.89 22.82 -24.80
C ASN A 69 -5.22 23.11 -24.13
N ALA A 70 -6.24 22.30 -24.37
CA ALA A 70 -7.54 22.48 -23.74
C ALA A 70 -7.47 22.25 -22.22
N SER A 71 -6.79 21.20 -21.75
CA SER A 71 -6.52 20.97 -20.32
C SER A 71 -5.72 22.11 -19.67
N ASN A 72 -4.72 22.64 -20.37
CA ASN A 72 -3.94 23.81 -19.92
C ASN A 72 -4.73 25.11 -19.93
N THR A 73 -5.82 25.20 -20.69
CA THR A 73 -6.66 26.40 -20.74
C THR A 73 -7.77 26.31 -19.69
N SER A 74 -8.28 25.12 -19.40
CA SER A 74 -9.37 24.90 -18.43
C SER A 74 -8.91 24.61 -17.00
N TRP A 75 -7.62 24.76 -16.67
CA TRP A 75 -7.07 24.38 -15.36
C TRP A 75 -7.68 25.14 -14.17
N SER A 76 -8.13 26.39 -14.38
CA SER A 76 -8.75 27.23 -13.36
C SER A 76 -10.28 27.14 -13.35
N LEU A 77 -10.88 26.33 -14.24
CA LEU A 77 -12.32 26.13 -14.34
C LEU A 77 -12.73 24.87 -13.56
N ALA A 78 -13.93 24.87 -13.01
CA ALA A 78 -14.53 23.71 -12.36
C ALA A 78 -15.01 22.68 -13.42
N VAL A 79 -14.07 22.02 -14.08
CA VAL A 79 -14.36 20.95 -15.05
C VAL A 79 -14.92 19.75 -14.29
N HIS A 80 -16.21 19.47 -14.48
CA HIS A 80 -16.90 18.34 -13.87
C HIS A 80 -16.52 17.02 -14.54
N THR A 81 -16.42 17.00 -15.88
CA THR A 81 -16.03 15.80 -16.64
C THR A 81 -15.29 16.17 -17.93
N ASP A 82 -14.27 15.40 -18.27
CA ASP A 82 -13.47 15.54 -19.48
C ASP A 82 -13.47 14.23 -20.27
N ILE A 83 -13.86 14.26 -21.55
CA ILE A 83 -14.06 13.04 -22.36
C ILE A 83 -13.29 13.12 -23.68
N GLY A 84 -12.33 12.22 -23.83
CA GLY A 84 -11.56 11.96 -25.04
C GLY A 84 -12.32 11.07 -26.01
N PHE A 85 -12.65 11.55 -27.21
CA PHE A 85 -13.19 10.66 -28.25
C PHE A 85 -12.02 10.00 -28.97
N SER A 86 -11.67 8.80 -28.53
CA SER A 86 -10.63 7.96 -29.11
C SER A 86 -11.20 7.01 -30.17
N SER A 87 -10.41 6.04 -30.60
CA SER A 87 -10.75 5.08 -31.65
C SER A 87 -10.39 3.67 -31.22
N ILE A 88 -11.22 2.69 -31.58
CA ILE A 88 -10.89 1.27 -31.39
C ILE A 88 -9.62 0.83 -32.14
N ALA A 89 -9.15 1.64 -33.09
CA ALA A 89 -7.85 1.45 -33.74
C ALA A 89 -6.67 1.57 -32.75
N ALA A 90 -6.81 2.31 -31.64
CA ALA A 90 -5.81 2.34 -30.57
C ALA A 90 -5.70 0.99 -29.85
N LEU A 91 -6.83 0.28 -29.72
CA LEU A 91 -6.92 -1.03 -29.06
C LEU A 91 -6.50 -2.18 -29.97
N LEU A 92 -7.03 -2.23 -31.19
CA LEU A 92 -6.89 -3.37 -32.09
C LEU A 92 -5.80 -3.17 -33.16
N GLY A 93 -5.33 -1.94 -33.34
CA GLY A 93 -4.59 -1.53 -34.52
C GLY A 93 -5.48 -1.48 -35.77
N SER A 94 -5.07 -0.69 -36.76
CA SER A 94 -5.73 -0.67 -38.07
C SER A 94 -4.69 -0.53 -39.18
N ALA A 95 -4.76 -1.44 -40.16
CA ALA A 95 -3.79 -1.50 -41.25
C ALA A 95 -3.86 -0.22 -42.10
N GLY A 96 -2.72 0.45 -42.27
CA GLY A 96 -2.64 1.74 -42.94
C GLY A 96 -2.96 2.95 -42.06
N GLN A 97 -3.30 2.75 -40.78
CA GLN A 97 -3.67 3.82 -39.84
C GLN A 97 -2.71 3.90 -38.64
N ILE A 98 -1.41 3.76 -38.87
CA ILE A 98 -0.42 3.68 -37.79
C ILE A 98 -0.38 4.99 -36.98
N ALA A 99 -0.27 6.13 -37.67
CA ALA A 99 -0.26 7.44 -37.01
C ALA A 99 -1.55 7.71 -36.23
N TYR A 100 -2.70 7.29 -36.77
CA TYR A 100 -3.99 7.49 -36.12
C TYR A 100 -4.17 6.58 -34.90
N SER A 101 -3.75 5.32 -35.00
CA SER A 101 -3.79 4.37 -33.88
C SER A 101 -2.90 4.87 -32.73
N ALA A 102 -1.68 5.33 -33.04
CA ALA A 102 -0.75 5.88 -32.06
C ALA A 102 -1.24 7.20 -31.42
N ALA A 103 -1.82 8.11 -32.20
CA ALA A 103 -2.37 9.37 -31.68
C ALA A 103 -3.56 9.14 -30.74
N ASN A 104 -4.42 8.15 -31.02
CA ASN A 104 -5.53 7.79 -30.15
C ASN A 104 -5.06 7.01 -28.91
N ALA A 105 -4.04 6.16 -29.02
CA ALA A 105 -3.40 5.53 -27.86
C ALA A 105 -2.76 6.56 -26.92
N TYR A 106 -2.18 7.63 -27.47
CA TYR A 106 -1.73 8.77 -26.67
C TYR A 106 -2.89 9.44 -25.93
N LEU A 107 -4.02 9.69 -26.61
CA LEU A 107 -5.21 10.28 -26.00
C LEU A 107 -5.77 9.40 -24.86
N ASP A 108 -5.86 8.08 -25.09
CA ASP A 108 -6.28 7.12 -24.06
C ASP A 108 -5.36 7.18 -22.84
N SER A 109 -4.05 7.22 -23.07
CA SER A 109 -3.05 7.32 -22.01
C SER A 109 -3.12 8.67 -21.27
N TYR A 110 -3.34 9.78 -21.99
CA TYR A 110 -3.49 11.12 -21.41
C TYR A 110 -4.73 11.23 -20.53
N MET A 111 -5.87 10.70 -20.98
CA MET A 111 -7.11 10.68 -20.20
C MET A 111 -6.98 9.76 -18.99
N THR A 112 -6.36 8.59 -19.15
CA THR A 112 -6.04 7.68 -18.03
C THR A 112 -5.15 8.35 -16.99
N SER A 113 -4.11 9.07 -17.44
CA SER A 113 -3.23 9.83 -16.57
C SER A 113 -3.99 10.95 -15.84
N SER A 114 -4.81 11.73 -16.55
CA SER A 114 -5.63 12.78 -15.94
C SER A 114 -6.62 12.20 -14.91
N HIS A 115 -7.21 11.04 -15.19
CA HIS A 115 -8.08 10.31 -14.27
C HIS A 115 -7.34 9.87 -13.00
N SER A 116 -6.13 9.33 -13.16
CA SER A 116 -5.29 8.95 -12.01
C SER A 116 -4.88 10.11 -11.12
N PHE A 117 -4.91 11.36 -11.64
CA PHE A 117 -4.69 12.58 -10.86
C PHE A 117 -5.98 13.15 -10.22
N GLY A 118 -7.07 12.37 -10.20
CA GLY A 118 -8.34 12.75 -9.58
C GLY A 118 -9.21 13.69 -10.40
N LYS A 119 -8.89 13.91 -11.69
CA LYS A 119 -9.81 14.57 -12.63
C LYS A 119 -10.83 13.54 -13.13
N SER A 120 -12.09 13.94 -13.30
CA SER A 120 -13.09 13.07 -13.94
C SER A 120 -12.84 13.00 -15.45
N SER A 121 -11.80 12.27 -15.86
CA SER A 121 -11.33 12.20 -17.25
C SER A 121 -11.51 10.79 -17.84
N TYR A 122 -12.14 10.69 -19.01
CA TYR A 122 -12.46 9.41 -19.65
C TYR A 122 -12.08 9.40 -21.11
N SER A 123 -11.78 8.24 -21.67
CA SER A 123 -11.59 8.06 -23.11
C SER A 123 -12.55 7.02 -23.66
N ILE A 124 -13.18 7.31 -24.78
CA ILE A 124 -14.09 6.40 -25.47
C ILE A 124 -13.48 6.01 -26.81
N GLN A 125 -13.02 4.76 -26.92
CA GLN A 125 -12.53 4.14 -28.13
C GLN A 125 -13.71 3.73 -29.02
N TRP A 126 -14.13 4.66 -29.88
CA TRP A 126 -15.25 4.43 -30.78
C TRP A 126 -14.90 3.45 -31.90
N GLY A 127 -15.83 2.53 -32.19
CA GLY A 127 -15.87 1.78 -33.43
C GLY A 127 -16.17 2.67 -34.64
N ALA A 128 -16.07 2.12 -35.85
CA ALA A 128 -16.37 2.87 -37.06
C ALA A 128 -17.86 3.25 -37.11
N TRP A 129 -18.17 4.55 -37.25
CA TRP A 129 -19.54 5.04 -37.33
C TRP A 129 -20.15 4.78 -38.73
N GLY A 130 -21.40 4.35 -38.77
CA GLY A 130 -22.14 4.09 -40.00
C GLY A 130 -22.68 5.36 -40.64
N ASN A 131 -22.63 5.45 -41.98
CA ASN A 131 -23.29 6.46 -42.82
C ASN A 131 -22.84 7.93 -42.66
N ILE A 132 -22.03 8.29 -41.65
CA ILE A 132 -21.52 9.65 -41.39
C ILE A 132 -20.08 9.58 -40.83
N GLY A 133 -19.23 10.59 -41.07
CA GLY A 133 -17.95 10.77 -40.38
C GLY A 133 -16.70 10.31 -41.13
N MET A 134 -15.57 10.22 -40.40
CA MET A 134 -14.23 9.94 -40.94
C MET A 134 -14.05 8.53 -41.53
N ALA A 135 -14.97 7.60 -41.25
CA ALA A 135 -14.91 6.20 -41.65
C ALA A 135 -15.56 5.88 -43.02
N ARG A 136 -15.82 6.90 -43.85
CA ARG A 136 -16.58 6.78 -45.12
C ARG A 136 -15.80 6.14 -46.29
N SER A 137 -14.52 5.80 -46.13
CA SER A 137 -13.71 5.27 -47.23
C SER A 137 -14.25 3.91 -47.73
N MET A 138 -14.40 3.78 -49.05
CA MET A 138 -14.80 2.52 -49.71
C MET A 138 -13.80 1.41 -49.36
N GLY A 139 -14.27 0.26 -48.86
CA GLY A 139 -13.46 -0.92 -48.54
C GLY A 139 -13.23 -1.18 -47.04
N MET A 140 -13.31 -0.15 -46.18
CA MET A 140 -13.13 -0.33 -44.72
C MET A 140 -14.36 -1.00 -44.08
N LYS A 141 -15.55 -0.69 -44.58
CA LYS A 141 -16.82 -1.30 -44.12
C LYS A 141 -16.88 -2.80 -44.39
N GLU A 142 -16.51 -3.23 -45.58
CA GLU A 142 -16.48 -4.66 -45.96
C GLU A 142 -15.43 -5.43 -45.16
N ARG A 143 -14.28 -4.79 -44.87
CA ARG A 143 -13.22 -5.38 -44.05
C ARG A 143 -13.64 -5.56 -42.60
N LEU A 144 -14.25 -4.55 -41.98
CA LEU A 144 -14.74 -4.62 -40.60
C LEU A 144 -15.83 -5.70 -40.45
N LEU A 145 -16.76 -5.78 -41.40
CA LEU A 145 -17.80 -6.82 -41.41
C LEU A 145 -17.22 -8.24 -41.53
N ARG A 146 -16.12 -8.43 -42.28
CA ARG A 146 -15.40 -9.72 -42.34
C ARG A 146 -14.73 -10.08 -41.01
N LEU A 147 -14.25 -9.09 -40.27
CA LEU A 147 -13.71 -9.27 -38.91
C LEU A 147 -14.82 -9.44 -37.86
N GLY A 148 -16.10 -9.40 -38.23
CA GLY A 148 -17.20 -9.48 -37.27
C GLY A 148 -17.50 -8.17 -36.53
N MET A 149 -16.98 -7.03 -36.99
CA MET A 149 -17.28 -5.70 -36.45
C MET A 149 -18.31 -5.00 -37.33
N ALA A 150 -19.46 -4.64 -36.76
CA ALA A 150 -20.47 -3.85 -37.44
C ALA A 150 -20.27 -2.35 -37.14
N PRO A 151 -20.69 -1.45 -38.06
CA PRO A 151 -20.58 -0.02 -37.82
C PRO A 151 -21.51 0.44 -36.69
N VAL A 152 -21.05 1.38 -35.86
CA VAL A 152 -21.83 2.03 -34.81
C VAL A 152 -22.93 2.86 -35.47
N HIS A 153 -24.20 2.56 -35.18
CA HIS A 153 -25.32 3.40 -35.62
C HIS A 153 -25.43 4.64 -34.73
N PRO A 154 -25.78 5.84 -35.24
CA PRO A 154 -25.76 7.06 -34.44
C PRO A 154 -26.60 7.02 -33.17
N MET A 155 -27.79 6.41 -33.22
CA MET A 155 -28.64 6.25 -32.04
C MET A 155 -28.01 5.32 -31.00
N ASP A 156 -27.38 4.23 -31.43
CA ASP A 156 -26.70 3.28 -30.53
C ASP A 156 -25.47 3.94 -29.89
N GLY A 157 -24.76 4.78 -30.65
CA GLY A 157 -23.63 5.58 -30.17
C GLY A 157 -24.05 6.62 -29.13
N LEU A 158 -25.14 7.37 -29.38
CA LEU A 158 -25.69 8.32 -28.41
C LEU A 158 -26.20 7.63 -27.14
N PHE A 159 -26.92 6.51 -27.28
CA PHE A 159 -27.37 5.73 -26.13
C PHE A 159 -26.20 5.20 -25.30
N SER A 160 -25.16 4.68 -25.96
CA SER A 160 -23.93 4.24 -25.28
C SER A 160 -23.22 5.40 -24.60
N PHE A 161 -23.21 6.58 -25.22
CA PHE A 161 -22.60 7.79 -24.66
C PHE A 161 -23.34 8.29 -23.41
N GLU A 162 -24.67 8.30 -23.43
CA GLU A 162 -25.50 8.64 -22.27
C GLU A 162 -25.27 7.66 -21.10
N LEU A 163 -25.24 6.35 -21.40
CA LEU A 163 -24.94 5.33 -20.39
C LEU A 163 -23.56 5.52 -19.78
N LEU A 164 -22.55 5.87 -20.58
CA LEU A 164 -21.20 6.13 -20.11
C LEU A 164 -21.16 7.39 -19.24
N LEU A 165 -21.82 8.49 -19.63
CA LEU A 165 -21.93 9.70 -18.81
C LEU A 165 -22.53 9.42 -17.42
N GLN A 166 -23.55 8.56 -17.35
CA GLN A 166 -24.15 8.15 -16.07
C GLN A 166 -23.24 7.22 -15.24
N ARG A 167 -22.37 6.44 -15.90
CA ARG A 167 -21.44 5.48 -15.26
C ARG A 167 -20.06 6.05 -14.96
N CYS A 168 -19.73 7.23 -15.47
CA CYS A 168 -18.53 8.04 -15.16
C CYS A 168 -18.46 8.49 -13.68
N ILE A 169 -19.17 7.81 -12.77
CA ILE A 169 -19.20 8.01 -11.31
C ILE A 169 -18.58 6.77 -10.60
N ILE A 170 -18.28 5.68 -11.34
CA ILE A 170 -17.80 4.40 -10.80
C ILE A 170 -16.33 4.18 -11.20
N PRO A 171 -15.42 3.73 -10.29
CA PRO A 171 -13.98 3.60 -10.55
C PRO A 171 -13.65 2.31 -11.34
N ILE A 172 -14.25 2.15 -12.51
CA ILE A 172 -13.89 1.14 -13.50
C ILE A 172 -13.05 1.86 -14.56
N SER A 173 -11.93 1.24 -15.00
CA SER A 173 -10.99 1.74 -16.03
C SER A 173 -11.46 2.94 -16.87
N PRO A 174 -10.70 4.06 -16.94
CA PRO A 174 -11.16 5.30 -17.59
C PRO A 174 -11.21 5.22 -19.13
N VAL A 175 -10.92 4.06 -19.73
CA VAL A 175 -10.95 3.84 -21.18
C VAL A 175 -12.02 2.80 -21.52
N PHE A 176 -13.01 3.22 -22.32
CA PHE A 176 -14.14 2.40 -22.74
C PHE A 176 -14.08 2.14 -24.24
N ALA A 177 -14.29 0.89 -24.67
CA ALA A 177 -14.45 0.57 -26.09
C ALA A 177 -15.94 0.42 -26.43
N VAL A 178 -16.40 1.14 -27.46
CA VAL A 178 -17.78 1.07 -27.94
C VAL A 178 -17.78 0.69 -29.40
N ALA A 179 -18.01 -0.60 -29.67
CA ALA A 179 -18.15 -1.13 -31.02
C ALA A 179 -19.12 -2.32 -31.04
N PRO A 180 -20.02 -2.39 -32.04
CA PRO A 180 -20.83 -3.59 -32.28
C PRO A 180 -19.95 -4.74 -32.76
N ILE A 181 -19.72 -5.75 -31.92
CA ILE A 181 -18.86 -6.90 -32.23
C ILE A 181 -19.66 -8.20 -32.18
N THR A 182 -19.62 -8.97 -33.27
CA THR A 182 -20.06 -10.36 -33.30
C THR A 182 -18.90 -11.26 -32.86
N TRP A 183 -18.81 -11.54 -31.56
CA TRP A 183 -17.68 -12.25 -30.95
C TRP A 183 -17.33 -13.58 -31.63
N LYS A 184 -18.32 -14.36 -32.08
CA LYS A 184 -18.10 -15.64 -32.79
C LYS A 184 -17.33 -15.49 -34.12
N LYS A 185 -17.49 -14.37 -34.82
CA LYS A 185 -16.76 -14.07 -36.06
C LYS A 185 -15.42 -13.40 -35.76
N PHE A 186 -15.42 -12.48 -34.79
CA PHE A 186 -14.23 -11.75 -34.38
C PHE A 186 -13.14 -12.69 -33.85
N SER A 187 -13.47 -13.59 -32.93
CA SER A 187 -12.51 -14.54 -32.34
C SER A 187 -11.86 -15.50 -33.35
N LYS A 188 -12.53 -15.78 -34.48
CA LYS A 188 -11.99 -16.60 -35.57
C LYS A 188 -11.11 -15.81 -36.54
N ALA A 189 -11.28 -14.49 -36.59
CA ALA A 189 -10.65 -13.62 -37.58
C ALA A 189 -9.37 -12.95 -37.05
N VAL A 190 -9.16 -12.88 -35.73
CA VAL A 190 -7.94 -12.35 -35.10
C VAL A 190 -7.03 -13.47 -34.59
N ASN A 191 -5.75 -13.42 -34.96
CA ASN A 191 -4.72 -14.36 -34.49
C ASN A 191 -4.14 -14.01 -33.10
N PHE A 192 -4.56 -12.88 -32.53
CA PHE A 192 -4.19 -12.42 -31.20
C PHE A 192 -5.36 -12.73 -30.26
N GLN A 193 -5.09 -13.38 -29.13
CA GLN A 193 -6.08 -13.57 -28.05
C GLN A 193 -5.89 -12.47 -26.99
N PRO A 194 -6.54 -11.30 -27.11
CA PRO A 194 -6.69 -10.43 -25.96
C PRO A 194 -7.55 -11.16 -24.91
N GLN A 195 -7.32 -10.87 -23.62
CA GLN A 195 -8.10 -11.41 -22.50
C GLN A 195 -9.62 -11.28 -22.70
N LEU A 196 -10.05 -10.30 -23.50
CA LEU A 196 -11.43 -10.06 -23.95
C LEU A 196 -12.12 -11.28 -24.61
N CYS A 197 -11.37 -12.18 -25.26
CA CYS A 197 -11.93 -13.34 -25.96
C CYS A 197 -12.21 -14.54 -25.03
N ARG A 198 -11.83 -14.48 -23.75
CA ARG A 198 -12.04 -15.56 -22.77
C ARG A 198 -13.48 -15.63 -22.27
N ALA A 199 -14.09 -14.47 -21.99
CA ALA A 199 -15.48 -14.34 -21.55
C ALA A 199 -16.50 -14.87 -22.59
N ALA A 200 -16.22 -14.73 -23.89
CA ALA A 200 -17.12 -15.20 -24.95
C ALA A 200 -17.10 -16.73 -25.16
N LYS A 201 -16.14 -17.47 -24.57
CA LYS A 201 -16.12 -18.93 -24.56
C LYS A 201 -16.79 -19.52 -23.32
N GLU A 202 -16.86 -18.75 -22.24
CA GLU A 202 -17.40 -19.21 -20.95
C GLU A 202 -18.94 -19.30 -20.96
N GLU A 203 -19.63 -18.53 -21.81
CA GLU A 203 -21.10 -18.60 -21.97
C GLU A 203 -21.60 -19.96 -22.50
N GLU A 204 -20.83 -20.69 -23.32
CA GLU A 204 -21.23 -22.02 -23.83
C GLU A 204 -20.96 -23.16 -22.82
N SER A 205 -20.18 -22.91 -21.77
CA SER A 205 -19.85 -23.90 -20.72
C SER A 205 -20.70 -23.78 -19.46
N PHE A 206 -21.43 -22.67 -19.28
CA PHE A 206 -22.19 -22.41 -18.06
C PHE A 206 -23.49 -23.24 -17.96
N GLU A 207 -24.12 -23.59 -19.10
CA GLU A 207 -25.34 -24.42 -19.10
C GLU A 207 -25.06 -25.92 -18.87
N ALA A 208 -23.85 -26.41 -19.14
CA ALA A 208 -23.51 -27.83 -18.99
C ALA A 208 -23.04 -28.21 -17.56
N ILE A 209 -22.60 -27.24 -16.76
CA ILE A 209 -22.09 -27.46 -15.39
C ILE A 209 -23.24 -27.55 -14.37
N ILE A 210 -24.36 -26.87 -14.63
CA ILE A 210 -25.51 -26.78 -13.71
C ILE A 210 -26.25 -28.13 -13.50
N GLU A 211 -26.16 -29.07 -14.45
CA GLU A 211 -26.78 -30.40 -14.32
C GLU A 211 -25.85 -31.49 -13.75
N GLY A 212 -24.53 -31.25 -13.71
CA GLY A 212 -23.52 -32.23 -13.29
C GLY A 212 -23.11 -32.19 -11.81
N GLU A 213 -23.25 -31.03 -11.15
CA GLU A 213 -22.67 -30.79 -9.81
C GLU A 213 -23.65 -30.93 -8.63
N ARG A 214 -24.86 -31.46 -8.84
CA ARG A 214 -25.85 -31.67 -7.76
C ARG A 214 -25.59 -32.92 -6.88
N LYS A 215 -24.39 -33.50 -6.91
CA LYS A 215 -24.00 -34.61 -6.02
C LYS A 215 -22.55 -34.51 -5.53
N SER A 216 -22.27 -33.56 -4.65
CA SER A 216 -21.17 -33.71 -3.68
C SER A 216 -21.36 -32.80 -2.46
N ARG A 217 -21.72 -33.47 -1.36
CA ARG A 217 -21.54 -33.18 0.07
C ARG A 217 -21.20 -31.75 0.50
N GLN A 218 -22.13 -31.18 1.27
CA GLN A 218 -21.87 -30.17 2.29
C GLN A 218 -20.80 -30.68 3.28
N PRO A 219 -19.85 -29.85 3.74
CA PRO A 219 -19.05 -30.17 4.92
C PRO A 219 -19.94 -29.99 6.15
N GLN A 220 -20.34 -31.10 6.77
CA GLN A 220 -20.79 -31.09 8.16
C GLN A 220 -19.57 -31.00 9.06
N GLU A 221 -19.54 -29.97 9.91
CA GLU A 221 -18.60 -29.83 11.02
C GLU A 221 -18.81 -31.00 12.00
N GLU A 222 -18.00 -32.05 11.87
CA GLU A 222 -17.84 -33.06 12.92
C GLU A 222 -16.66 -32.66 13.83
N MET A 223 -16.89 -32.67 15.15
CA MET A 223 -15.83 -32.62 16.15
C MET A 223 -14.80 -33.71 15.86
N VAL A 224 -13.59 -33.31 15.50
CA VAL A 224 -12.48 -34.24 15.25
C VAL A 224 -12.16 -34.96 16.56
N SER A 225 -12.36 -36.29 16.59
CA SER A 225 -12.10 -37.10 17.78
C SER A 225 -10.63 -37.02 18.21
N SER A 226 -10.35 -37.14 19.50
CA SER A 226 -8.97 -37.19 20.04
C SER A 226 -8.13 -38.35 19.47
N GLN A 227 -8.77 -39.40 18.95
CA GLN A 227 -8.12 -40.50 18.24
C GLN A 227 -7.67 -40.10 16.83
N THR A 228 -8.43 -39.23 16.14
CA THR A 228 -8.08 -38.70 14.81
C THR A 228 -6.87 -37.78 14.88
N ILE A 229 -6.78 -36.92 15.91
CA ILE A 229 -5.63 -36.04 16.14
C ILE A 229 -4.36 -36.85 16.40
N ARG A 230 -4.45 -37.93 17.22
CA ARG A 230 -3.30 -38.82 17.48
C ARG A 230 -2.81 -39.51 16.21
N LYS A 231 -3.73 -40.03 15.39
CA LYS A 231 -3.38 -40.66 14.12
C LYS A 231 -2.72 -39.67 13.16
N MET A 232 -3.26 -38.46 13.04
CA MET A 232 -2.68 -37.40 12.22
C MET A 232 -1.30 -36.98 12.73
N GLN A 233 -1.09 -36.95 14.05
CA GLN A 233 0.22 -36.71 14.64
C GLN A 233 1.23 -37.83 14.30
N GLU A 234 0.82 -39.10 14.34
CA GLU A 234 1.65 -40.23 13.91
C GLU A 234 1.99 -40.14 12.41
N ASP A 235 1.03 -39.79 11.57
CA ASP A 235 1.23 -39.61 10.12
C ASP A 235 2.23 -38.49 9.82
N VAL A 236 2.10 -37.33 10.47
CA VAL A 236 3.06 -36.22 10.33
C VAL A 236 4.44 -36.61 10.87
N GLN A 237 4.52 -37.31 12.00
CA GLN A 237 5.79 -37.82 12.55
C GLN A 237 6.49 -38.77 11.60
N ASN A 238 5.75 -39.69 10.97
CA ASN A 238 6.31 -40.65 10.01
C ASN A 238 6.87 -39.95 8.77
N VAL A 239 6.17 -38.95 8.26
CA VAL A 239 6.63 -38.15 7.12
C VAL A 239 7.89 -37.35 7.50
N VAL A 240 7.91 -36.70 8.68
CA VAL A 240 9.10 -35.98 9.16
C VAL A 240 10.30 -36.93 9.34
N TYR A 241 10.09 -38.12 9.91
CA TYR A 241 11.12 -39.15 10.05
C TYR A 241 11.65 -39.62 8.69
N SER A 242 10.79 -39.75 7.69
CA SER A 242 11.20 -40.18 6.34
C SER A 242 12.15 -39.19 5.65
N ILE A 243 12.04 -37.89 5.98
CA ILE A 243 12.85 -36.82 5.40
C ILE A 243 14.14 -36.60 6.20
N LEU A 244 14.04 -36.55 7.54
CA LEU A 244 15.18 -36.25 8.41
C LEU A 244 16.00 -37.48 8.84
N GLY A 245 15.45 -38.69 8.67
CA GLY A 245 16.08 -39.94 9.09
C GLY A 245 16.25 -40.10 10.61
N SER A 246 15.66 -39.20 11.41
CA SER A 246 15.79 -39.17 12.87
C SER A 246 14.48 -38.76 13.55
N GLN A 247 14.29 -39.18 14.80
CA GLN A 247 13.11 -38.78 15.57
C GLN A 247 13.25 -37.36 16.11
N VAL A 248 12.22 -36.55 15.87
CA VAL A 248 12.17 -35.15 16.27
C VAL A 248 11.04 -34.97 17.31
N PRO A 249 11.32 -34.36 18.48
CA PRO A 249 10.29 -34.05 19.47
C PRO A 249 9.15 -33.20 18.89
N ILE A 250 7.91 -33.45 19.32
CA ILE A 250 6.70 -32.87 18.71
C ILE A 250 6.64 -31.34 18.72
N ASP A 251 7.25 -30.69 19.72
CA ASP A 251 7.26 -29.24 19.92
C ASP A 251 8.60 -28.59 19.52
N SER A 252 9.51 -29.38 18.94
CA SER A 252 10.80 -28.86 18.50
C SER A 252 10.73 -28.27 17.09
N PRO A 253 11.40 -27.13 16.82
CA PRO A 253 11.42 -26.52 15.50
C PRO A 253 12.04 -27.45 14.47
N LEU A 254 11.30 -27.75 13.40
CA LEU A 254 11.72 -28.65 12.33
C LEU A 254 12.95 -28.12 11.56
N VAL A 255 13.07 -26.79 11.42
CA VAL A 255 14.24 -26.15 10.81
C VAL A 255 15.50 -26.38 11.66
N ALA A 256 15.39 -26.29 12.99
CA ALA A 256 16.50 -26.58 13.90
C ALA A 256 16.87 -28.07 13.90
N ALA A 257 15.93 -28.95 13.54
CA ALA A 257 16.15 -30.37 13.36
C ALA A 257 16.75 -30.74 11.99
N GLY A 258 17.00 -29.77 11.10
CA GLY A 258 17.70 -29.97 9.83
C GLY A 258 16.82 -29.92 8.58
N ILE A 259 15.56 -29.51 8.67
CA ILE A 259 14.73 -29.27 7.47
C ILE A 259 15.21 -27.99 6.78
N ASP A 260 15.76 -28.12 5.57
CA ASP A 260 16.12 -27.01 4.69
C ASP A 260 14.97 -26.60 3.75
N SER A 261 15.19 -25.62 2.88
CA SER A 261 14.17 -25.10 1.96
C SER A 261 13.65 -26.15 0.96
N LEU A 262 14.46 -27.16 0.60
CA LEU A 262 14.04 -28.24 -0.28
C LEU A 262 13.23 -29.28 0.51
N GLY A 263 13.73 -29.65 1.69
CA GLY A 263 13.05 -30.51 2.65
C GLY A 263 11.70 -29.95 3.08
N ALA A 264 11.52 -28.63 3.17
CA ALA A 264 10.24 -28.00 3.46
C ALA A 264 9.21 -28.21 2.34
N VAL A 265 9.64 -28.17 1.07
CA VAL A 265 8.79 -28.43 -0.10
C VAL A 265 8.46 -29.92 -0.21
N GLU A 266 9.45 -30.80 0.03
CA GLU A 266 9.25 -32.25 0.06
C GLU A 266 8.30 -32.66 1.20
N LEU A 267 8.44 -32.05 2.38
CA LEU A 267 7.57 -32.26 3.53
C LEU A 267 6.14 -31.86 3.19
N ARG A 268 5.94 -30.66 2.65
CA ARG A 268 4.61 -30.22 2.20
C ARG A 268 4.01 -31.19 1.19
N ASN A 269 4.72 -31.48 0.08
CA ASN A 269 4.19 -32.35 -0.98
C ASN A 269 3.87 -33.75 -0.45
N SER A 270 4.68 -34.28 0.46
CA SER A 270 4.45 -35.59 1.09
C SER A 270 3.22 -35.57 1.99
N LEU A 271 3.02 -34.49 2.76
CA LEU A 271 1.81 -34.31 3.58
C LEU A 271 0.56 -34.16 2.71
N GLU A 272 0.62 -33.39 1.62
CA GLU A 272 -0.49 -33.27 0.66
C GLU A 272 -0.86 -34.63 0.05
N ASN A 273 0.14 -35.45 -0.29
CA ASN A 273 -0.08 -36.79 -0.83
C ASN A 273 -0.67 -37.77 0.19
N VAL A 274 -0.21 -37.73 1.45
CA VAL A 274 -0.68 -38.64 2.51
C VAL A 274 -2.08 -38.25 3.00
N LEU A 275 -2.38 -36.96 3.07
CA LEU A 275 -3.55 -36.42 3.77
C LEU A 275 -4.62 -35.90 2.79
N GLY A 276 -4.31 -35.76 1.50
CA GLY A 276 -5.25 -35.38 0.46
C GLY A 276 -5.78 -33.94 0.56
N VAL A 277 -5.04 -33.06 1.25
CA VAL A 277 -5.40 -31.65 1.46
C VAL A 277 -4.34 -30.73 0.85
N ALA A 278 -4.76 -29.58 0.31
CA ALA A 278 -3.85 -28.55 -0.17
C ALA A 278 -3.26 -27.77 1.03
N LEU A 279 -1.93 -27.60 1.07
CA LEU A 279 -1.23 -26.97 2.19
C LEU A 279 -0.47 -25.70 1.74
N PRO A 280 -0.43 -24.63 2.55
CA PRO A 280 0.27 -23.41 2.21
C PRO A 280 1.75 -23.64 1.92
N GLY A 281 2.32 -22.89 0.97
CA GLY A 281 3.76 -22.94 0.67
C GLY A 281 4.66 -22.46 1.82
N THR A 282 4.10 -21.78 2.81
CA THR A 282 4.80 -21.28 4.02
C THR A 282 4.59 -22.17 5.26
N LEU A 283 3.92 -23.33 5.11
CA LEU A 283 3.49 -24.19 6.22
C LEU A 283 4.56 -24.43 7.29
N VAL A 284 5.77 -24.84 6.90
CA VAL A 284 6.86 -25.18 7.84
C VAL A 284 7.38 -23.95 8.59
N PHE A 285 7.19 -22.75 8.04
CA PHE A 285 7.57 -21.50 8.69
C PHE A 285 6.47 -21.00 9.63
N ASP A 286 5.20 -21.09 9.21
CA ASP A 286 4.04 -20.70 10.01
C ASP A 286 3.77 -21.66 11.17
N TYR A 287 4.03 -22.95 10.95
CA TYR A 287 3.80 -24.05 11.88
C TYR A 287 5.11 -24.87 12.05
N PRO A 288 6.09 -24.35 12.81
CA PRO A 288 7.44 -24.88 12.84
C PRO A 288 7.61 -26.20 13.60
N SER A 289 6.54 -26.78 14.16
CA SER A 289 6.57 -28.03 14.92
C SER A 289 5.51 -29.00 14.43
N ILE A 290 5.68 -30.28 14.75
CA ILE A 290 4.70 -31.33 14.44
C ILE A 290 3.35 -31.02 15.10
N SER A 291 3.38 -30.58 16.37
CA SER A 291 2.18 -30.16 17.10
C SER A 291 1.47 -28.98 16.44
N ALA A 292 2.22 -28.01 15.92
CA ALA A 292 1.66 -26.84 15.23
C ALA A 292 1.02 -27.22 13.89
N ILE A 293 1.66 -28.11 13.10
CA ILE A 293 1.12 -28.61 11.82
C ILE A 293 -0.18 -29.38 12.06
N VAL A 294 -0.21 -30.27 13.05
CA VAL A 294 -1.43 -31.02 13.40
C VAL A 294 -2.55 -30.08 13.85
N SER A 295 -2.22 -29.03 14.61
CA SER A 295 -3.20 -28.01 15.06
C SER A 295 -3.77 -27.18 13.90
N TYR A 296 -2.97 -26.93 12.86
CA TYR A 296 -3.44 -26.29 11.62
C TYR A 296 -4.44 -27.18 10.87
N MET A 297 -4.14 -28.48 10.79
CA MET A 297 -4.92 -29.44 10.00
C MET A 297 -6.21 -29.92 10.68
N ALA A 298 -6.21 -30.01 12.00
CA ALA A 298 -7.38 -30.27 12.82
C ALA A 298 -7.62 -29.06 13.72
N PRO A 299 -8.10 -27.93 13.16
CA PRO A 299 -8.44 -26.79 13.99
C PRO A 299 -9.51 -27.27 14.97
N ASN A 300 -9.18 -27.35 16.26
CA ASN A 300 -10.20 -27.55 17.28
C ASN A 300 -11.26 -26.48 17.01
N THR A 301 -12.47 -26.93 16.69
CA THR A 301 -13.61 -26.07 16.45
C THR A 301 -13.69 -25.12 17.62
N THR A 302 -13.69 -23.82 17.32
CA THR A 302 -13.35 -22.73 18.25
C THR A 302 -11.89 -22.75 18.70
N VAL A 303 -11.04 -21.97 18.00
CA VAL A 303 -10.25 -20.99 18.76
C VAL A 303 -11.32 -20.10 19.41
N GLN A 304 -11.86 -20.56 20.55
CA GLN A 304 -12.18 -19.61 21.59
C GLN A 304 -10.82 -18.97 21.79
N VAL A 305 -10.63 -17.81 21.14
CA VAL A 305 -9.93 -16.74 21.81
C VAL A 305 -10.72 -16.71 23.11
N GLN A 306 -10.21 -17.37 24.14
CA GLN A 306 -10.46 -16.93 25.49
C GLN A 306 -9.88 -15.53 25.43
N ALA A 307 -10.68 -14.59 24.89
CA ALA A 307 -10.97 -13.39 25.59
C ALA A 307 -11.23 -13.94 26.99
N LYS A 308 -10.17 -14.00 27.80
CA LYS A 308 -10.32 -13.71 29.21
C LYS A 308 -11.34 -12.61 29.17
N GLU A 309 -12.57 -12.90 29.57
CA GLU A 309 -13.56 -11.87 29.76
C GLU A 309 -12.82 -10.86 30.61
N ILE A 310 -12.31 -9.80 29.98
CA ILE A 310 -11.96 -8.59 30.67
C ILE A 310 -13.34 -8.17 31.07
N THR A 311 -13.71 -8.67 32.25
CA THR A 311 -15.00 -8.48 32.87
C THR A 311 -15.20 -6.98 32.71
N ARG A 312 -16.16 -6.57 31.87
CA ARG A 312 -16.54 -5.16 31.72
C ARG A 312 -17.04 -4.79 33.11
N GLY A 313 -16.09 -4.39 33.96
CA GLY A 313 -16.33 -3.99 35.33
C GLY A 313 -17.31 -2.85 35.24
N ALA A 314 -18.49 -3.09 35.83
CA ALA A 314 -19.60 -2.18 35.82
C ALA A 314 -19.15 -0.74 36.14
N THR A 315 -19.80 0.23 35.48
CA THR A 315 -19.74 1.69 35.73
C THR A 315 -18.47 2.43 35.32
N ARG A 316 -17.98 2.24 34.08
CA ARG A 316 -17.14 3.25 33.43
C ARG A 316 -17.95 4.11 32.47
N LYS A 317 -17.84 5.43 32.60
CA LYS A 317 -18.23 6.36 31.55
C LYS A 317 -17.50 5.96 30.26
N GLU A 318 -18.23 5.84 29.15
CA GLU A 318 -17.68 5.54 27.83
C GLU A 318 -16.96 6.79 27.30
N TYR A 319 -15.69 6.93 27.66
CA TYR A 319 -14.87 7.94 27.03
C TYR A 319 -14.29 7.39 25.72
N LEU A 320 -14.28 8.24 24.70
CA LEU A 320 -13.62 8.01 23.43
C LEU A 320 -12.19 8.56 23.48
N HIS A 321 -11.31 7.96 22.68
CA HIS A 321 -9.89 8.31 22.63
C HIS A 321 -9.57 8.94 21.28
N TYR A 322 -9.18 10.20 21.29
CA TYR A 322 -8.97 10.98 20.07
C TYR A 322 -7.51 11.35 19.92
N ILE A 323 -6.94 11.07 18.75
CA ILE A 323 -5.68 11.63 18.30
C ILE A 323 -5.96 13.05 17.81
N VAL A 324 -5.57 14.05 18.61
CA VAL A 324 -5.87 15.47 18.38
C VAL A 324 -4.70 16.24 17.78
N ASP A 325 -3.48 15.85 18.12
CA ASP A 325 -2.26 16.45 17.56
C ASP A 325 -1.35 15.36 17.03
N ILE A 326 -0.70 15.65 15.90
CA ILE A 326 0.39 14.83 15.39
C ILE A 326 1.42 15.70 14.67
N ALA A 327 2.67 15.53 15.03
CA ALA A 327 3.81 16.18 14.42
C ALA A 327 4.83 15.11 14.01
N SER A 328 5.31 15.18 12.78
CA SER A 328 6.24 14.20 12.24
C SER A 328 7.34 14.90 11.45
N GLN A 329 8.57 14.43 11.64
CA GLN A 329 9.71 14.68 10.77
C GLN A 329 10.09 13.32 10.14
N LEU A 330 9.93 13.23 8.82
CA LEU A 330 10.19 12.04 8.01
C LEU A 330 11.38 12.31 7.06
N PRO A 331 11.97 11.27 6.45
CA PRO A 331 12.98 11.43 5.42
C PRO A 331 12.52 12.34 4.27
N TYR A 332 13.45 13.14 3.75
CA TYR A 332 13.16 14.09 2.69
C TYR A 332 13.57 13.55 1.32
N ALA A 333 12.61 13.42 0.40
CA ALA A 333 12.92 13.17 -1.01
C ALA A 333 13.37 14.46 -1.70
N ARG A 334 14.63 14.52 -2.15
CA ARG A 334 15.20 15.71 -2.83
C ARG A 334 14.47 16.07 -4.13
N GLU A 335 13.86 15.10 -4.80
CA GLU A 335 13.19 15.26 -6.09
C GLU A 335 11.74 14.73 -6.05
N ALA A 336 10.94 15.24 -5.13
CA ALA A 336 9.51 14.97 -5.12
C ALA A 336 8.82 15.65 -6.32
N ARG A 337 8.50 14.89 -7.38
CA ARG A 337 7.58 15.38 -8.42
C ARG A 337 6.17 15.47 -7.81
N LYS A 338 5.49 16.61 -8.00
CA LYS A 338 4.10 16.76 -7.54
C LYS A 338 3.23 15.67 -8.18
N GLY A 339 2.69 14.77 -7.37
CA GLY A 339 1.75 13.72 -7.80
C GLY A 339 2.36 12.33 -8.04
N THR A 340 3.64 12.09 -7.75
CA THR A 340 4.21 10.73 -7.70
C THR A 340 4.47 10.30 -6.26
N ALA A 341 4.48 8.99 -6.01
CA ALA A 341 5.11 8.49 -4.79
C ALA A 341 6.58 8.93 -4.79
N CYS A 342 7.05 9.32 -3.62
CA CYS A 342 8.41 9.83 -3.45
C CYS A 342 9.24 8.71 -2.81
N ASP A 343 10.24 8.23 -3.54
CA ASP A 343 11.33 7.42 -2.98
C ASP A 343 12.26 8.37 -2.22
N ALA A 344 12.17 8.36 -0.89
CA ALA A 344 12.95 9.23 0.00
C ALA A 344 14.31 8.63 0.37
N ILE A 345 14.67 7.48 -0.22
CA ILE A 345 15.97 6.88 0.00
C ILE A 345 17.03 7.63 -0.78
N SER A 346 18.10 8.00 -0.08
CA SER A 346 19.27 8.65 -0.66
C SER A 346 20.55 7.96 -0.23
N LEU A 347 21.66 8.37 -0.86
CA LEU A 347 22.98 8.08 -0.30
C LEU A 347 23.13 8.67 1.11
N VAL A 348 24.00 8.07 1.92
CA VAL A 348 24.42 8.62 3.22
C VAL A 348 24.85 10.09 3.04
N PRO A 349 24.24 11.04 3.78
CA PRO A 349 24.65 12.42 3.75
C PRO A 349 26.10 12.61 4.24
N VAL A 350 26.81 13.54 3.62
CA VAL A 350 28.22 13.87 3.95
C VAL A 350 28.42 14.36 5.39
N ASP A 351 27.36 14.81 6.06
CA ASP A 351 27.37 15.25 7.45
C ASP A 351 27.12 14.11 8.45
N ARG A 352 26.99 12.85 8.00
CA ARG A 352 26.80 11.66 8.85
C ARG A 352 28.09 10.87 9.03
N TRP A 353 28.50 10.12 8.01
CA TRP A 353 29.76 9.38 7.97
C TRP A 353 30.22 9.25 6.52
N ASP A 354 31.51 8.94 6.32
CA ASP A 354 32.03 8.68 4.98
C ASP A 354 31.52 7.34 4.45
N ALA A 355 30.70 7.42 3.40
CA ALA A 355 30.14 6.27 2.68
C ALA A 355 31.22 5.41 1.97
N ASN A 356 32.41 5.97 1.72
CA ASN A 356 33.51 5.25 1.09
C ASN A 356 34.39 4.49 2.09
N GLU A 357 34.28 4.80 3.38
CA GLU A 357 34.93 4.01 4.41
C GLU A 357 34.11 2.74 4.68
N GLY A 358 34.30 1.73 3.83
CA GLY A 358 33.53 0.49 3.82
C GLY A 358 33.43 -0.23 5.17
N HIS A 359 32.46 -1.14 5.26
CA HIS A 359 32.10 -1.85 6.51
C HIS A 359 32.99 -3.05 6.84
N GLY A 360 33.97 -3.37 5.99
CA GLY A 360 34.69 -4.64 6.04
C GLY A 360 33.87 -5.85 5.56
N SER A 361 32.59 -5.65 5.17
CA SER A 361 31.72 -6.61 4.51
C SER A 361 31.80 -6.46 2.97
N LYS A 362 31.21 -7.42 2.24
CA LYS A 362 31.33 -7.54 0.78
C LYS A 362 30.46 -6.53 0.00
N LEU A 363 29.56 -5.81 0.69
CA LEU A 363 28.58 -4.87 0.14
C LEU A 363 28.64 -3.56 0.95
N ASP A 364 28.97 -2.45 0.29
CA ASP A 364 28.98 -1.12 0.93
C ASP A 364 27.56 -0.53 0.91
N TYR A 365 26.78 -0.78 1.97
CA TYR A 365 25.42 -0.25 2.14
C TYR A 365 25.43 1.25 2.41
N ASN A 366 25.33 2.01 1.33
CA ASN A 366 25.42 3.47 1.37
C ASN A 366 24.07 4.17 1.23
N PHE A 367 22.95 3.46 1.39
CA PHE A 367 21.61 4.00 1.20
C PHE A 367 20.79 4.01 2.49
N GLY A 368 19.97 5.03 2.67
CA GLY A 368 19.08 5.19 3.81
C GLY A 368 18.06 6.30 3.61
N GLY A 369 16.99 6.29 4.39
CA GLY A 369 16.07 7.42 4.50
C GLY A 369 16.58 8.41 5.55
N PHE A 370 17.01 9.61 5.15
CA PHE A 370 17.62 10.58 6.07
C PHE A 370 16.76 11.83 6.26
N MET A 371 16.66 12.29 7.51
CA MET A 371 16.09 13.58 7.86
C MET A 371 17.12 14.70 7.66
N THR A 372 16.65 15.88 7.27
CA THR A 372 17.50 17.08 7.23
C THR A 372 17.66 17.68 8.63
N ASP A 373 18.77 18.37 8.85
CA ASP A 373 18.97 19.24 10.02
C ASP A 373 18.85 18.56 11.40
N VAL A 374 19.17 17.26 11.51
CA VAL A 374 19.08 16.49 12.78
C VAL A 374 19.98 17.04 13.89
N HIS A 375 21.01 17.81 13.53
CA HIS A 375 21.93 18.45 14.47
C HIS A 375 21.40 19.81 14.98
N MET A 376 20.41 20.41 14.30
CA MET A 376 19.89 21.75 14.62
C MET A 376 18.90 21.70 15.79
N PHE A 377 19.19 22.46 16.84
CA PHE A 377 18.38 22.52 18.05
C PHE A 377 18.50 23.88 18.74
N ASP A 378 17.37 24.54 19.00
CA ASP A 378 17.33 25.77 19.79
C ASP A 378 17.39 25.43 21.29
N TYR A 379 18.61 25.24 21.79
CA TYR A 379 18.83 24.91 23.18
C TYR A 379 18.31 25.98 24.15
N SER A 380 18.28 27.25 23.73
CA SER A 380 17.83 28.35 24.58
C SER A 380 16.31 28.31 24.80
N ALA A 381 15.53 27.96 23.77
CA ALA A 381 14.09 27.80 23.85
C ALA A 381 13.65 26.68 24.80
N PHE A 382 14.50 25.67 25.00
CA PHE A 382 14.24 24.54 25.90
C PHE A 382 14.99 24.63 27.23
N SER A 383 15.57 25.79 27.58
CA SER A 383 16.29 26.01 28.85
C SER A 383 17.53 25.13 29.06
N PHE A 384 18.18 24.71 27.97
CA PHE A 384 19.44 23.97 28.03
C PHE A 384 20.61 24.93 28.13
N THR A 385 21.70 24.48 28.75
CA THR A 385 23.01 25.11 28.53
C THR A 385 23.63 24.61 27.23
N LYS A 386 24.58 25.36 26.66
CA LYS A 386 25.33 24.91 25.46
C LYS A 386 26.02 23.55 25.68
N SER A 387 26.62 23.35 26.86
CA SER A 387 27.30 22.10 27.21
C SER A 387 26.34 20.92 27.32
N GLU A 388 25.17 21.13 27.92
CA GLU A 388 24.12 20.10 27.97
C GLU A 388 23.61 19.74 26.59
N ALA A 389 23.33 20.73 25.74
CA ALA A 389 22.82 20.51 24.40
C ALA A 389 23.79 19.70 23.51
N MET A 390 25.10 19.96 23.63
CA MET A 390 26.13 19.19 22.93
C MET A 390 26.24 17.74 23.43
N ALA A 391 26.06 17.52 24.73
CA ALA A 391 26.09 16.18 25.33
C ALA A 391 24.81 15.37 25.08
N THR A 392 23.71 16.03 24.69
CA THR A 392 22.39 15.40 24.54
C THR A 392 22.20 14.76 23.18
N ASP A 393 21.67 13.53 23.17
CA ASP A 393 21.37 12.76 21.96
C ASP A 393 20.45 13.56 21.01
N PRO A 394 20.77 13.65 19.70
CA PRO A 394 19.88 14.23 18.70
C PRO A 394 18.43 13.71 18.77
N GLN A 395 18.23 12.45 19.13
CA GLN A 395 16.90 11.85 19.31
C GLN A 395 16.10 12.56 20.40
N GLN A 396 16.70 12.83 21.56
CA GLN A 396 16.05 13.56 22.65
C GLN A 396 15.74 15.02 22.26
N ARG A 397 16.64 15.66 21.50
CA ARG A 397 16.45 17.03 21.00
C ARG A 397 15.29 17.12 20.00
N LEU A 398 15.18 16.15 19.09
CA LEU A 398 14.08 16.06 18.13
C LEU A 398 12.74 15.79 18.82
N LEU A 399 12.72 14.90 19.81
CA LEU A 399 11.53 14.64 20.63
C LEU A 399 11.03 15.92 21.30
N LEU A 400 11.91 16.70 21.92
CA LEU A 400 11.54 17.99 22.53
C LEU A 400 10.93 18.96 21.51
N LYS A 401 11.59 19.12 20.36
CA LYS A 401 11.14 19.99 19.27
C LYS A 401 9.73 19.62 18.78
N LEU A 402 9.49 18.34 18.48
CA LEU A 402 8.21 17.90 17.92
C LEU A 402 7.09 17.82 18.97
N SER A 403 7.43 17.45 20.21
CA SER A 403 6.46 17.41 21.31
C SER A 403 5.89 18.78 21.64
N ALA A 404 6.71 19.85 21.49
CA ALA A 404 6.24 21.22 21.68
C ALA A 404 5.07 21.59 20.75
N SER A 405 5.07 21.06 19.52
CA SER A 405 3.98 21.27 18.55
C SER A 405 2.70 20.47 18.88
N CYS A 406 2.79 19.44 19.73
CA CYS A 406 1.64 18.63 20.16
C CYS A 406 1.09 19.07 21.53
N LEU A 407 1.80 19.92 22.27
CA LEU A 407 1.46 20.33 23.63
C LEU A 407 1.21 21.85 23.71
N VAL A 408 0.45 22.36 22.74
CA VAL A 408 0.16 23.80 22.58
C VAL A 408 -0.83 24.30 23.63
N ASP A 409 -1.72 23.43 24.13
CA ASP A 409 -2.71 23.78 25.15
C ASP A 409 -2.21 23.57 26.61
N ASP A 410 -3.00 24.06 27.56
CA ASP A 410 -2.74 23.98 29.01
C ASP A 410 -3.22 22.66 29.64
N SER A 411 -3.73 21.69 28.86
CA SER A 411 -4.25 20.40 29.34
C SER A 411 -3.15 19.38 29.67
N ARG A 412 -2.08 19.86 30.31
CA ARG A 412 -0.87 19.09 30.66
C ARG A 412 -1.02 18.28 31.94
N LYS A 413 -2.09 18.54 32.71
CA LYS A 413 -2.42 17.79 33.92
C LYS A 413 -2.85 16.38 33.54
N SER A 414 -2.24 15.38 34.16
CA SER A 414 -2.52 13.96 33.91
C SER A 414 -2.22 13.49 32.48
N CYS A 415 -1.20 14.08 31.84
CA CYS A 415 -0.65 13.59 30.58
C CYS A 415 0.50 12.61 30.82
N GLY A 416 0.46 11.41 30.23
CA GLY A 416 1.58 10.47 30.21
C GLY A 416 2.53 10.69 29.03
N SER A 417 3.77 10.19 29.12
CA SER A 417 4.80 10.24 28.07
C SER A 417 5.29 8.84 27.73
N PHE A 418 5.00 8.35 26.53
CA PHE A 418 5.37 7.02 26.05
C PHE A 418 6.25 7.15 24.81
N VAL A 419 7.53 6.80 24.92
CA VAL A 419 8.54 7.04 23.87
C VAL A 419 9.12 5.73 23.36
N GLY A 420 8.83 5.37 22.12
CA GLY A 420 9.52 4.30 21.40
C GLY A 420 10.92 4.74 20.96
N ILE A 421 11.96 4.11 21.51
CA ILE A 421 13.37 4.43 21.23
C ILE A 421 14.24 3.22 21.58
N ALA A 422 15.20 2.88 20.70
CA ALA A 422 16.01 1.65 20.85
C ALA A 422 17.53 1.88 20.61
N THR A 423 17.89 2.83 19.75
CA THR A 423 19.29 3.01 19.32
C THR A 423 20.08 3.90 20.27
N HIS A 424 21.38 3.62 20.40
CA HIS A 424 22.30 4.25 21.36
C HIS A 424 23.56 4.84 20.68
N ASP A 425 23.47 5.16 19.39
CA ASP A 425 24.60 5.61 18.56
C ASP A 425 25.38 6.76 19.22
N HIS A 426 24.67 7.72 19.82
CA HIS A 426 25.31 8.89 20.44
C HIS A 426 26.20 8.50 21.62
N SER A 427 25.74 7.56 22.45
CA SER A 427 26.54 7.02 23.55
C SER A 427 27.82 6.35 23.04
N ALA A 428 27.73 5.62 21.92
CA ALA A 428 28.89 4.98 21.30
C ALA A 428 29.87 6.01 20.74
N LEU A 429 29.39 7.08 20.11
CA LEU A 429 30.23 8.17 19.59
C LEU A 429 30.96 8.92 20.72
N ILE A 430 30.27 9.22 21.83
CA ILE A 430 30.89 9.85 23.01
C ILE A 430 32.08 9.02 23.52
N GLN A 431 31.92 7.69 23.58
CA GLN A 431 32.98 6.77 24.00
C GLN A 431 34.11 6.70 22.96
N HIS A 432 33.77 6.60 21.68
CA HIS A 432 34.74 6.53 20.59
C HIS A 432 35.66 7.76 20.55
N PHE A 433 35.08 8.97 20.62
CA PHE A 433 35.82 10.22 20.59
C PHE A 433 36.41 10.62 21.96
N LYS A 434 36.20 9.81 23.00
CA LYS A 434 36.75 10.03 24.36
C LYS A 434 36.44 11.43 24.89
N LEU A 435 35.20 11.89 24.70
CA LEU A 435 34.81 13.22 25.17
C LEU A 435 34.92 13.33 26.70
N PRO A 436 35.24 14.53 27.24
CA PRO A 436 35.36 14.72 28.69
C PRO A 436 34.09 14.32 29.43
N LEU A 437 34.26 13.64 30.57
CA LEU A 437 33.13 13.26 31.42
C LEU A 437 32.44 14.52 31.98
N THR A 438 31.15 14.64 31.72
CA THR A 438 30.29 15.69 32.29
C THR A 438 29.03 15.07 32.89
N PRO A 439 28.39 15.72 33.89
CA PRO A 439 27.12 15.24 34.43
C PRO A 439 26.03 15.07 33.36
N TYR A 440 26.10 15.86 32.28
CA TYR A 440 25.12 15.84 31.20
C TYR A 440 25.18 14.59 30.32
N ILE A 441 26.26 13.81 30.34
CA ILE A 441 26.34 12.57 29.55
C ILE A 441 25.28 11.58 30.01
N ALA A 442 25.16 11.36 31.33
CA ALA A 442 24.17 10.42 31.87
C ALA A 442 22.73 10.80 31.48
N THR A 443 22.41 12.09 31.57
CA THR A 443 21.09 12.61 31.19
C THR A 443 20.90 12.78 29.68
N GLY A 444 22.00 12.86 28.92
CA GLY A 444 22.00 13.13 27.49
C GLY A 444 21.88 11.86 26.64
N THR A 445 22.30 10.70 27.17
CA THR A 445 22.31 9.43 26.43
C THR A 445 21.34 8.37 26.99
N GLY A 446 20.91 8.48 28.24
CA GLY A 446 20.03 7.48 28.85
C GLY A 446 18.67 7.43 28.15
N LEU A 447 18.26 6.25 27.63
CA LEU A 447 16.96 6.09 26.99
C LEU A 447 15.80 6.42 27.92
N SER A 448 15.86 6.02 29.20
CA SER A 448 14.85 6.37 30.20
C SER A 448 14.68 7.88 30.38
N VAL A 449 15.75 8.64 30.13
CA VAL A 449 15.73 10.09 30.23
C VAL A 449 14.98 10.70 29.05
N ALA A 450 14.85 10.03 27.90
CA ALA A 450 14.06 10.56 26.77
C ALA A 450 12.60 10.85 27.19
N ALA A 451 11.88 9.88 27.75
CA ALA A 451 10.51 10.07 28.24
C ALA A 451 10.45 10.97 29.49
N GLY A 452 11.39 10.80 30.42
CA GLY A 452 11.47 11.62 31.63
C GLY A 452 11.71 13.10 31.33
N ARG A 453 12.50 13.41 30.31
CA ARG A 453 12.84 14.77 29.89
C ARG A 453 11.67 15.47 29.22
N LEU A 454 10.86 14.77 28.42
CA LEU A 454 9.59 15.32 27.92
C LEU A 454 8.67 15.69 29.09
N SER A 455 8.57 14.78 30.07
CA SER A 455 7.75 15.01 31.26
C SER A 455 8.23 16.20 32.08
N TYR A 456 9.55 16.29 32.31
CA TYR A 456 10.18 17.40 33.01
C TYR A 456 9.99 18.74 32.26
N GLN A 457 10.26 18.76 30.95
CA GLN A 457 10.21 19.99 30.16
C GLN A 457 8.79 20.56 30.07
N PHE A 458 7.80 19.69 29.87
CA PHE A 458 6.42 20.10 29.63
C PHE A 458 5.52 19.98 30.86
N GLY A 459 6.08 19.60 32.02
CA GLY A 459 5.31 19.46 33.27
C GLY A 459 4.26 18.35 33.23
N LEU A 460 4.55 17.25 32.54
CA LEU A 460 3.65 16.09 32.43
C LEU A 460 3.74 15.27 33.72
N ASN A 461 2.59 14.91 34.29
CA ASN A 461 2.51 14.24 35.60
C ASN A 461 1.96 12.80 35.53
N GLY A 462 1.75 12.27 34.32
CA GLY A 462 1.38 10.88 34.10
C GLY A 462 2.58 9.93 34.02
N PRO A 463 2.36 8.66 33.67
CA PRO A 463 3.44 7.69 33.47
C PRO A 463 4.46 8.16 32.43
N ALA A 464 5.75 7.94 32.67
CA ALA A 464 6.83 8.29 31.74
C ALA A 464 7.66 7.05 31.43
N LEU A 465 7.55 6.52 30.21
CA LEU A 465 8.13 5.25 29.80
C LEU A 465 8.88 5.39 28.48
N SER A 466 10.13 4.92 28.46
CA SER A 466 10.88 4.66 27.23
C SER A 466 10.78 3.17 26.93
N ILE A 467 10.40 2.84 25.71
CA ILE A 467 9.98 1.50 25.29
C ILE A 467 10.88 1.04 24.15
N ASP A 468 11.47 -0.13 24.33
CA ASP A 468 12.25 -0.82 23.33
C ASP A 468 11.69 -2.23 23.12
N THR A 469 10.92 -2.38 22.05
CA THR A 469 10.50 -3.66 21.48
C THR A 469 10.98 -3.73 20.02
N ALA A 470 12.15 -3.15 19.74
CA ALA A 470 12.68 -2.96 18.39
C ALA A 470 11.68 -2.22 17.47
N CYS A 471 11.35 -2.78 16.31
CA CYS A 471 10.59 -2.12 15.25
C CYS A 471 9.13 -1.78 15.62
N SER A 472 8.57 -2.40 16.67
CA SER A 472 7.20 -2.15 17.15
C SER A 472 7.10 -1.13 18.29
N SER A 473 8.24 -0.62 18.79
CA SER A 473 8.35 0.17 20.03
C SER A 473 7.33 1.29 20.15
N SER A 474 7.14 2.08 19.09
CA SER A 474 6.24 3.23 19.13
C SER A 474 4.75 2.84 19.11
N LEU A 475 4.35 1.73 18.47
CA LEU A 475 2.97 1.20 18.58
C LEU A 475 2.71 0.57 19.94
N VAL A 476 3.69 -0.14 20.51
CA VAL A 476 3.61 -0.66 21.87
C VAL A 476 3.44 0.50 22.86
N GLY A 477 4.12 1.63 22.64
CA GLY A 477 3.91 2.86 23.40
C GLY A 477 2.47 3.39 23.34
N VAL A 478 1.87 3.42 22.15
CA VAL A 478 0.46 3.78 21.99
C VAL A 478 -0.46 2.78 22.70
N HIS A 479 -0.19 1.48 22.62
CA HIS A 479 -0.97 0.46 23.32
C HIS A 479 -0.86 0.57 24.85
N MET A 480 0.33 0.83 25.39
CA MET A 480 0.52 1.07 26.82
C MET A 480 -0.21 2.34 27.28
N ALA A 481 -0.23 3.38 26.45
CA ALA A 481 -1.04 4.55 26.71
C ALA A 481 -2.54 4.20 26.72
N TYR A 482 -3.01 3.47 25.71
CA TYR A 482 -4.41 3.03 25.63
C TYR A 482 -4.85 2.24 26.87
N THR A 483 -4.05 1.26 27.30
CA THR A 483 -4.31 0.50 28.52
C THR A 483 -4.37 1.39 29.77
N ASN A 484 -3.52 2.43 29.87
CA ASN A 484 -3.56 3.37 30.99
C ASN A 484 -4.84 4.25 30.98
N PHE A 485 -5.34 4.67 29.81
CA PHE A 485 -6.66 5.31 29.72
C PHE A 485 -7.77 4.37 30.19
N LEU A 486 -7.70 3.10 29.76
CA LEU A 486 -8.59 2.04 30.22
C LEU A 486 -8.40 1.71 31.70
N HIS A 487 -7.39 2.21 32.40
CA HIS A 487 -7.28 2.11 33.86
C HIS A 487 -7.67 3.40 34.59
N GLY A 488 -7.95 4.49 33.85
CA GLY A 488 -8.30 5.79 34.42
C GLY A 488 -7.13 6.45 35.16
N THR A 489 -5.89 6.05 34.86
CA THR A 489 -4.67 6.61 35.49
C THR A 489 -4.24 7.93 34.85
N MET A 490 -4.74 8.24 33.65
CA MET A 490 -4.45 9.45 32.90
C MET A 490 -5.61 9.84 31.97
N SER A 491 -5.67 11.11 31.59
CA SER A 491 -6.68 11.67 30.66
C SER A 491 -6.12 12.14 29.33
N SER A 492 -4.79 12.26 29.22
CA SER A 492 -4.10 12.45 27.95
C SER A 492 -2.77 11.69 27.92
N ALA A 493 -2.22 11.48 26.72
CA ALA A 493 -0.92 10.86 26.55
C ALA A 493 -0.20 11.41 25.32
N LEU A 494 1.07 11.75 25.51
CA LEU A 494 2.02 12.00 24.44
C LEU A 494 2.70 10.68 24.08
N CYS A 495 2.40 10.16 22.88
CA CYS A 495 3.03 8.97 22.33
C CYS A 495 4.02 9.40 21.26
N SER A 496 5.28 8.98 21.39
CA SER A 496 6.35 9.39 20.49
C SER A 496 7.18 8.20 20.03
N GLY A 497 7.83 8.34 18.89
CA GLY A 497 8.72 7.35 18.30
C GLY A 497 9.85 8.06 17.60
N VAL A 498 11.09 7.65 17.87
CA VAL A 498 12.27 8.28 17.27
C VAL A 498 13.31 7.25 16.86
N ASN A 499 13.91 7.48 15.69
CA ASN A 499 15.10 6.82 15.23
C ASN A 499 15.96 7.80 14.44
N VAL A 500 17.25 7.91 14.77
CA VAL A 500 18.21 8.75 14.06
C VAL A 500 19.49 7.95 13.83
N MET A 501 20.05 8.02 12.63
CA MET A 501 21.24 7.29 12.22
C MET A 501 22.42 8.26 12.18
N ILE A 502 23.23 8.26 13.23
CA ILE A 502 24.43 9.13 13.32
C ILE A 502 25.74 8.36 13.22
N SER A 503 25.70 7.03 13.19
CA SER A 503 26.88 6.18 13.00
C SER A 503 26.61 5.04 12.03
N LYS A 504 27.68 4.56 11.38
CA LYS A 504 27.63 3.40 10.48
C LYS A 504 27.55 2.04 11.20
N TRP A 505 27.68 2.03 12.54
CA TRP A 505 27.85 0.81 13.32
C TRP A 505 26.62 -0.10 13.28
N VAL A 506 25.43 0.45 13.58
CA VAL A 506 24.19 -0.34 13.59
C VAL A 506 23.83 -0.86 12.20
N THR A 507 24.11 -0.08 11.15
CA THR A 507 23.96 -0.52 9.75
C THR A 507 24.84 -1.74 9.47
N GLY A 508 26.10 -1.73 9.92
CA GLY A 508 27.00 -2.89 9.77
C GLY A 508 26.53 -4.13 10.54
N ILE A 509 25.91 -3.97 11.72
CA ILE A 509 25.32 -5.10 12.47
C ILE A 509 24.15 -5.73 11.69
N PHE A 510 23.26 -4.90 11.14
CA PHE A 510 22.09 -5.39 10.41
C PHE A 510 22.45 -5.97 9.04
N ASP A 511 23.50 -5.48 8.41
CA ASP A 511 24.12 -6.12 7.25
C ASP A 511 24.69 -7.50 7.61
N ALA A 512 25.49 -7.60 8.69
CA ALA A 512 26.04 -8.87 9.14
C ALA A 512 24.94 -9.90 9.53
N ALA A 513 23.75 -9.42 9.90
CA ALA A 513 22.56 -10.23 10.16
C ALA A 513 21.70 -10.53 8.91
N SER A 514 22.12 -10.06 7.73
CA SER A 514 21.42 -10.20 6.45
C SER A 514 19.98 -9.67 6.46
N LEU A 515 19.77 -8.54 7.15
CA LEU A 515 18.45 -7.90 7.26
C LEU A 515 18.22 -6.79 6.21
N LEU A 516 19.30 -6.30 5.58
CA LEU A 516 19.27 -5.14 4.70
C LEU A 516 19.14 -5.53 3.23
N SER A 517 18.38 -4.75 2.46
CA SER A 517 18.24 -4.91 1.01
C SER A 517 19.50 -4.44 0.27
N GLU A 518 20.04 -5.27 -0.63
CA GLU A 518 21.24 -4.94 -1.43
C GLU A 518 21.05 -3.69 -2.30
N GLU A 519 19.82 -3.46 -2.78
CA GLU A 519 19.46 -2.28 -3.58
C GLU A 519 19.16 -1.05 -2.72
N GLY A 520 19.20 -1.18 -1.40
CA GLY A 520 18.86 -0.12 -0.46
C GLY A 520 17.39 0.29 -0.56
N ARG A 521 16.46 -0.65 -0.81
CA ARG A 521 15.02 -0.35 -0.92
C ARG A 521 14.16 -1.37 -0.19
N CYS A 522 13.11 -0.89 0.45
CA CYS A 522 12.05 -1.78 0.95
C CYS A 522 11.13 -2.16 -0.22
N LYS A 523 11.40 -3.30 -0.86
CA LYS A 523 10.63 -3.82 -2.00
C LYS A 523 9.36 -4.56 -1.53
N ALA A 524 8.51 -3.85 -0.79
CA ALA A 524 7.33 -4.42 -0.13
C ALA A 524 6.41 -5.17 -1.09
N LEU A 525 6.04 -6.39 -0.73
CA LEU A 525 5.19 -7.32 -1.49
C LEU A 525 5.75 -7.78 -2.85
N ASP A 526 6.93 -7.31 -3.26
CA ASP A 526 7.52 -7.63 -4.56
C ASP A 526 8.20 -9.01 -4.55
N ASN A 527 8.27 -9.65 -5.71
CA ASN A 527 8.97 -10.92 -5.89
C ASN A 527 10.49 -10.81 -5.68
N THR A 528 11.05 -9.60 -5.76
CA THR A 528 12.46 -9.30 -5.51
C THR A 528 12.74 -8.77 -4.11
N ALA A 529 11.75 -8.84 -3.20
CA ALA A 529 11.89 -8.55 -1.78
C ALA A 529 13.04 -9.34 -1.14
N ASP A 530 14.05 -8.63 -0.62
CA ASP A 530 15.31 -9.19 -0.11
C ASP A 530 15.73 -8.62 1.26
N GLY A 531 14.96 -7.71 1.84
CA GLY A 531 15.30 -7.02 3.09
C GLY A 531 14.74 -5.61 3.12
N TYR A 532 15.11 -4.85 4.14
CA TYR A 532 14.68 -3.46 4.27
C TYR A 532 15.86 -2.48 4.15
N VAL A 533 15.57 -1.20 3.96
CA VAL A 533 16.55 -0.13 4.07
C VAL A 533 16.26 0.70 5.32
N ARG A 534 17.30 1.03 6.10
CA ARG A 534 17.14 1.79 7.35
C ARG A 534 16.71 3.23 7.06
N ALA A 535 15.93 3.81 7.97
CA ALA A 535 15.50 5.20 7.88
C ALA A 535 15.48 5.92 9.23
N GLU A 536 15.55 7.24 9.18
CA GLU A 536 15.37 8.14 10.31
C GLU A 536 13.93 8.66 10.33
N ALA A 537 13.32 8.75 11.50
CA ALA A 537 12.05 9.45 11.66
C ALA A 537 11.87 9.88 13.11
N CYS A 538 11.12 10.95 13.33
CA CYS A 538 10.58 11.28 14.64
C CYS A 538 9.12 11.68 14.51
N THR A 539 8.23 10.98 15.22
CA THR A 539 6.80 11.31 15.24
C THR A 539 6.32 11.39 16.67
N CYS A 540 5.59 12.45 16.98
CA CYS A 540 4.91 12.67 18.26
C CYS A 540 3.42 12.83 17.97
N LEU A 541 2.56 12.18 18.75
CA LEU A 541 1.13 12.39 18.72
C LEU A 541 0.56 12.51 20.12
N ARG A 542 -0.54 13.25 20.26
CA ARG A 542 -1.27 13.39 21.52
C ARG A 542 -2.63 12.73 21.40
N ILE A 543 -2.89 11.82 22.34
CA ILE A 543 -4.19 11.17 22.52
C ILE A 543 -4.88 11.81 23.72
N VAL A 544 -6.13 12.19 23.58
CA VAL A 544 -6.97 12.72 24.66
C VAL A 544 -8.21 11.87 24.85
N GLN A 545 -8.62 11.75 26.11
CA GLN A 545 -9.86 11.11 26.50
C GLN A 545 -10.98 12.16 26.51
N SER A 546 -12.08 11.92 25.79
CA SER A 546 -13.21 12.85 25.69
C SER A 546 -14.56 12.12 25.70
N GLU A 547 -15.58 12.71 26.34
CA GLU A 547 -16.99 12.28 26.23
C GLU A 547 -17.66 12.88 24.99
N GLU A 548 -17.14 14.01 24.50
CA GLU A 548 -17.68 14.75 23.37
C GLU A 548 -16.88 14.44 22.10
N ILE A 549 -17.56 14.57 20.95
CA ILE A 549 -16.91 14.48 19.64
C ILE A 549 -15.93 15.63 19.51
N VAL A 550 -14.67 15.30 19.19
CA VAL A 550 -13.63 16.28 18.95
C VAL A 550 -13.48 16.51 17.43
N ASP A 551 -13.72 17.75 17.00
CA ASP A 551 -13.54 18.14 15.61
C ASP A 551 -12.06 18.02 15.17
N ASN A 552 -11.86 17.68 13.89
CA ASN A 552 -10.53 17.51 13.27
C ASN A 552 -9.62 16.47 13.97
N ALA A 553 -10.19 15.51 14.68
CA ALA A 553 -9.45 14.44 15.34
C ALA A 553 -9.67 13.07 14.66
N VAL A 554 -8.80 12.11 14.97
CA VAL A 554 -8.96 10.71 14.56
C VAL A 554 -9.30 9.87 15.77
N LEU A 555 -10.38 9.09 15.68
CA LEU A 555 -10.76 8.14 16.74
C LEU A 555 -9.77 6.98 16.77
N PHE A 556 -9.21 6.70 17.96
CA PHE A 556 -8.40 5.53 18.23
C PHE A 556 -9.30 4.41 18.78
N SER A 557 -9.71 3.50 17.91
CA SER A 557 -10.74 2.49 18.25
C SER A 557 -10.20 1.33 19.08
N GLY A 558 -8.96 0.86 18.84
CA GLY A 558 -8.44 -0.30 19.54
C GLY A 558 -6.99 -0.63 19.20
N SER A 559 -6.37 -1.47 20.02
CA SER A 559 -5.04 -2.03 19.79
C SER A 559 -4.86 -3.35 20.54
N SER A 560 -3.97 -4.21 20.04
CA SER A 560 -3.46 -5.39 20.75
C SER A 560 -1.95 -5.53 20.53
N VAL A 561 -1.29 -6.21 21.46
CA VAL A 561 0.13 -6.59 21.42
C VAL A 561 0.26 -8.03 21.89
N ASN A 562 0.98 -8.86 21.13
CA ASN A 562 1.34 -10.22 21.54
C ASN A 562 2.81 -10.54 21.23
N GLN A 563 3.17 -11.81 21.34
CA GLN A 563 4.49 -12.33 21.01
C GLN A 563 4.36 -13.61 20.20
N ASP A 564 5.27 -13.81 19.25
CA ASP A 564 5.32 -14.99 18.39
C ASP A 564 5.65 -16.27 19.18
N GLY A 565 6.23 -16.13 20.38
CA GLY A 565 6.63 -17.24 21.21
C GLY A 565 7.73 -18.06 20.52
N ARG A 566 7.52 -19.38 20.42
CA ARG A 566 8.50 -20.29 19.81
C ARG A 566 8.25 -20.41 18.31
N ALA A 567 9.08 -19.73 17.52
CA ALA A 567 9.06 -19.76 16.04
C ALA A 567 10.24 -20.56 15.45
N SER A 568 10.36 -20.58 14.11
CA SER A 568 11.45 -21.27 13.39
C SER A 568 12.84 -20.68 13.67
N SER A 569 12.92 -19.38 14.00
CA SER A 569 14.09 -18.71 14.55
C SER A 569 13.66 -17.54 15.45
N LEU A 570 14.60 -16.89 16.16
CA LEU A 570 14.28 -15.77 17.07
C LEU A 570 13.67 -14.56 16.33
N THR A 571 14.03 -14.36 15.07
CA THR A 571 13.60 -13.22 14.25
C THR A 571 12.66 -13.63 13.13
N ALA A 572 12.30 -14.92 13.04
CA ALA A 572 11.35 -15.40 12.05
C ALA A 572 9.93 -15.01 12.47
N PRO A 573 9.14 -14.40 11.57
CA PRO A 573 7.75 -14.05 11.85
C PRO A 573 6.88 -15.31 11.98
N ASN A 574 5.79 -15.21 12.75
CA ASN A 574 4.82 -16.29 12.93
C ASN A 574 3.40 -15.90 12.47
N GLY A 575 2.90 -16.48 11.37
CA GLY A 575 1.57 -16.20 10.83
C GLY A 575 0.40 -16.39 11.83
N PRO A 576 0.32 -17.52 12.56
CA PRO A 576 -0.72 -17.72 13.57
C PRO A 576 -0.76 -16.63 14.65
N SER A 577 0.40 -16.18 15.12
CA SER A 577 0.51 -15.11 16.11
C SER A 577 0.10 -13.76 15.53
N GLN A 578 0.46 -13.46 14.28
CA GLN A 578 -0.02 -12.26 13.58
C GLN A 578 -1.54 -12.27 13.40
N LYS A 579 -2.12 -13.40 13.00
CA LYS A 579 -3.58 -13.57 12.89
C LYS A 579 -4.27 -13.33 14.24
N ALA A 580 -3.70 -13.84 15.33
CA ALA A 580 -4.27 -13.67 16.67
C ALA A 580 -4.27 -12.20 17.13
N VAL A 581 -3.17 -11.46 16.93
CA VAL A 581 -3.11 -10.03 17.32
C VAL A 581 -4.02 -9.16 16.45
N ILE A 582 -4.13 -9.45 15.16
CA ILE A 582 -5.08 -8.78 14.25
C ILE A 582 -6.52 -9.01 14.73
N ALA A 583 -6.86 -10.26 15.07
CA ALA A 583 -8.18 -10.62 15.54
C ALA A 583 -8.55 -9.91 16.85
N GLU A 584 -7.63 -9.90 17.82
CA GLU A 584 -7.84 -9.25 19.10
C GLU A 584 -7.97 -7.72 18.95
N ALA A 585 -7.11 -7.09 18.13
CA ALA A 585 -7.21 -5.66 17.85
C ALA A 585 -8.53 -5.28 17.18
N HIS A 586 -9.02 -6.10 16.23
CA HIS A 586 -10.31 -5.89 15.57
C HIS A 586 -11.49 -6.05 16.53
N ILE A 587 -11.47 -7.08 17.41
CA ILE A 587 -12.48 -7.27 18.46
C ILE A 587 -12.50 -6.09 19.43
N PHE A 588 -11.34 -5.59 19.85
CA PHE A 588 -11.27 -4.41 20.72
C PHE A 588 -11.75 -3.13 20.04
N ALA A 589 -11.55 -3.00 18.73
CA ALA A 589 -11.99 -1.85 17.97
C ALA A 589 -13.52 -1.81 17.77
N ASP A 590 -14.19 -2.97 17.85
CA ASP A 590 -15.65 -3.12 17.69
C ASP A 590 -16.17 -2.46 16.39
N ILE A 591 -15.42 -2.65 15.30
CA ILE A 591 -15.76 -2.15 13.95
C ILE A 591 -16.18 -3.31 13.05
N ASP A 592 -17.06 -3.05 12.08
CA ASP A 592 -17.39 -4.04 11.07
C ASP A 592 -16.19 -4.28 10.14
N ALA A 593 -15.92 -5.54 9.81
CA ALA A 593 -14.84 -5.91 8.89
C ALA A 593 -15.01 -5.28 7.49
N ASN A 594 -16.26 -4.95 7.10
CA ASN A 594 -16.62 -4.28 5.85
C ASN A 594 -16.36 -2.77 5.87
N ASP A 595 -16.30 -2.15 7.05
CA ASP A 595 -15.98 -0.72 7.20
C ASP A 595 -14.46 -0.46 7.10
N LEU A 596 -13.65 -1.53 7.10
CA LEU A 596 -12.19 -1.43 6.97
C LEU A 596 -11.76 -1.16 5.53
N MET A 597 -11.54 0.11 5.21
CA MET A 597 -11.17 0.57 3.86
C MET A 597 -9.69 0.34 3.52
N SER A 598 -8.76 0.53 4.46
CA SER A 598 -7.32 0.49 4.19
C SER A 598 -6.51 -0.13 5.32
N ILE A 599 -5.47 -0.88 4.98
CA ILE A 599 -4.54 -1.53 5.90
C ILE A 599 -3.13 -1.03 5.62
N PHE A 600 -2.47 -0.49 6.63
CA PHE A 600 -1.07 -0.09 6.60
C PHE A 600 -0.22 -1.21 7.17
N LEU A 601 0.59 -1.85 6.32
CA LEU A 601 1.39 -3.00 6.68
C LEU A 601 2.65 -2.62 7.46
N HIS A 602 3.19 -3.59 8.20
CA HIS A 602 4.59 -3.60 8.52
C HIS A 602 5.43 -3.68 7.23
N GLY A 603 5.17 -4.60 6.31
CA GLY A 603 5.58 -4.52 4.90
C GLY A 603 7.03 -4.06 4.67
N THR A 604 8.00 -4.77 5.27
CA THR A 604 9.41 -4.39 5.24
C THR A 604 10.11 -4.71 3.92
N GLY A 605 9.49 -5.47 3.01
CA GLY A 605 10.15 -5.93 1.79
C GLY A 605 10.99 -7.18 2.01
N THR A 606 10.55 -8.05 2.92
CA THR A 606 11.22 -9.33 3.19
C THR A 606 10.60 -10.47 2.40
N ALA A 607 11.43 -11.40 1.92
CA ALA A 607 10.97 -12.49 1.05
C ALA A 607 9.85 -13.37 1.66
N LEU A 608 9.90 -13.59 2.99
CA LEU A 608 8.95 -14.43 3.73
C LEU A 608 7.99 -13.64 4.63
N GLY A 609 8.44 -12.54 5.25
CA GLY A 609 7.60 -11.79 6.20
C GLY A 609 6.41 -11.13 5.52
N ASP A 610 6.61 -10.56 4.33
CA ASP A 610 5.54 -9.92 3.55
C ASP A 610 4.42 -10.93 3.17
N PRO A 611 4.74 -12.14 2.64
CA PRO A 611 3.73 -13.19 2.46
C PRO A 611 3.01 -13.62 3.74
N ILE A 612 3.73 -13.78 4.86
CA ILE A 612 3.14 -14.22 6.14
C ILE A 612 2.15 -13.17 6.66
N GLU A 613 2.49 -11.89 6.55
CA GLU A 613 1.63 -10.77 6.95
C GLU A 613 0.35 -10.71 6.11
N ILE A 614 0.48 -10.78 4.78
CA ILE A 614 -0.69 -10.76 3.88
C ILE A 614 -1.58 -11.98 4.08
N THR A 615 -0.99 -13.16 4.24
CA THR A 615 -1.75 -14.41 4.45
C THR A 615 -2.53 -14.35 5.77
N SER A 616 -1.91 -13.83 6.84
CA SER A 616 -2.57 -13.67 8.15
C SER A 616 -3.75 -12.71 8.10
N LEU A 617 -3.61 -11.58 7.38
CA LEU A 617 -4.70 -10.62 7.15
C LEU A 617 -5.85 -11.25 6.36
N HIS A 618 -5.51 -11.94 5.26
CA HIS A 618 -6.49 -12.62 4.42
C HIS A 618 -7.27 -13.67 5.23
N ASP A 619 -6.55 -14.57 5.91
CA ASP A 619 -7.11 -15.69 6.68
C ASP A 619 -8.05 -15.27 7.81
N TYR A 620 -7.88 -14.05 8.33
CA TYR A 620 -8.79 -13.48 9.31
C TYR A 620 -10.00 -12.82 8.65
N PHE A 621 -9.77 -11.83 7.79
CA PHE A 621 -10.85 -10.98 7.30
C PHE A 621 -11.72 -11.61 6.20
N SER A 622 -11.19 -12.57 5.43
CA SER A 622 -12.00 -13.35 4.48
C SER A 622 -13.14 -14.10 5.18
N ARG A 623 -12.91 -14.55 6.42
CA ARG A 623 -13.91 -15.26 7.24
C ARG A 623 -14.92 -14.36 7.94
N GLN A 624 -14.61 -13.06 8.07
CA GLN A 624 -15.47 -12.08 8.73
C GLN A 624 -16.39 -11.34 7.75
N SER A 625 -16.07 -11.38 6.46
CA SER A 625 -16.86 -10.69 5.44
C SER A 625 -18.08 -11.53 5.08
N GLN A 626 -19.29 -10.99 5.22
CA GLN A 626 -20.53 -11.65 4.77
C GLN A 626 -20.58 -11.68 3.23
N GLU A 627 -21.32 -12.61 2.63
CA GLU A 627 -21.46 -12.84 1.17
C GLU A 627 -21.92 -11.61 0.34
N SER A 628 -22.24 -10.50 1.00
CA SER A 628 -22.64 -9.24 0.37
C SER A 628 -21.40 -8.43 -0.04
N ALA A 629 -21.07 -8.44 -1.35
CA ALA A 629 -20.15 -7.52 -2.03
C ALA A 629 -18.98 -6.99 -1.18
N ILE A 630 -17.97 -7.84 -0.96
CA ILE A 630 -16.71 -7.48 -0.28
C ILE A 630 -16.09 -6.26 -0.96
N GLN A 631 -16.01 -5.13 -0.27
CA GLN A 631 -15.21 -4.01 -0.76
C GLN A 631 -13.72 -4.37 -0.64
N PRO A 632 -12.93 -4.20 -1.71
CA PRO A 632 -11.50 -4.48 -1.65
C PRO A 632 -10.80 -3.55 -0.65
N LYS A 633 -9.97 -4.13 0.21
CA LYS A 633 -9.17 -3.36 1.18
C LYS A 633 -7.91 -2.82 0.53
N ILE A 634 -7.65 -1.52 0.68
CA ILE A 634 -6.44 -0.87 0.13
C ILE A 634 -5.24 -1.21 1.01
N ILE A 635 -4.26 -1.90 0.44
CA ILE A 635 -3.02 -2.29 1.11
C ILE A 635 -1.97 -1.20 0.89
N SER A 636 -1.42 -0.66 1.98
CA SER A 636 -0.38 0.37 1.96
C SER A 636 0.90 -0.13 2.64
N ALA A 637 2.06 0.15 2.04
CA ALA A 637 3.37 -0.19 2.58
C ALA A 637 4.30 1.04 2.53
N ASP A 638 4.24 1.85 3.58
CA ASP A 638 4.92 3.14 3.71
C ASP A 638 6.45 3.05 3.62
N LYS A 639 7.02 1.94 4.08
CA LYS A 639 8.46 1.69 4.03
C LYS A 639 9.00 1.64 2.61
N SER A 640 8.16 1.33 1.62
CA SER A 640 8.53 1.44 0.20
C SER A 640 8.78 2.89 -0.23
N ASN A 641 8.37 3.89 0.54
CA ASN A 641 8.59 5.31 0.23
C ASN A 641 9.68 5.92 1.12
N ILE A 642 9.61 5.67 2.44
CA ILE A 642 10.46 6.36 3.42
C ILE A 642 11.56 5.47 4.01
N GLY A 643 11.59 4.19 3.69
CA GLY A 643 12.44 3.21 4.37
C GLY A 643 11.91 2.82 5.75
N HIS A 644 12.62 1.95 6.46
CA HIS A 644 12.20 1.45 7.75
C HIS A 644 12.79 2.26 8.92
N ALA A 645 11.95 3.06 9.57
CA ALA A 645 12.35 3.91 10.68
C ALA A 645 12.43 3.21 12.06
N GLU A 646 12.61 1.88 12.09
CA GLU A 646 12.84 1.07 13.29
C GLU A 646 11.85 1.41 14.43
N ALA A 647 12.33 1.84 15.60
CA ALA A 647 11.48 2.18 16.75
C ALA A 647 10.40 3.24 16.43
N ALA A 648 10.64 4.12 15.46
CA ALA A 648 9.70 5.16 15.01
C ALA A 648 8.76 4.71 13.88
N ALA A 649 8.98 3.53 13.28
CA ALA A 649 8.27 3.10 12.08
C ALA A 649 6.75 3.03 12.27
N GLY A 650 6.31 2.57 13.44
CA GLY A 650 4.91 2.49 13.82
C GLY A 650 4.17 3.83 13.73
N LEU A 651 4.70 4.85 14.41
CA LEU A 651 4.09 6.18 14.39
C LEU A 651 4.28 6.94 13.07
N ALA A 652 5.37 6.67 12.33
CA ALA A 652 5.51 7.16 10.95
C ALA A 652 4.36 6.62 10.06
N GLY A 653 4.04 5.34 10.19
CA GLY A 653 2.88 4.71 9.55
C GLY A 653 1.56 5.35 9.98
N PHE A 654 1.36 5.60 11.28
CA PHE A 654 0.16 6.31 11.78
C PHE A 654 0.01 7.71 11.18
N TYR A 655 1.10 8.47 11.10
CA TYR A 655 1.08 9.79 10.49
C TYR A 655 0.64 9.73 9.04
N LEU A 656 1.17 8.79 8.26
CA LEU A 656 0.80 8.61 6.86
C LEU A 656 -0.64 8.10 6.70
N ALA A 657 -1.10 7.21 7.58
CA ALA A 657 -2.49 6.76 7.62
C ALA A 657 -3.45 7.92 7.90
N GLN A 658 -3.11 8.77 8.88
CA GLN A 658 -3.88 9.96 9.20
C GLN A 658 -3.95 10.92 7.99
N LYS A 659 -2.82 11.17 7.32
CA LYS A 659 -2.79 12.00 6.11
C LYS A 659 -3.58 11.37 4.97
N SER A 660 -3.57 10.05 4.82
CA SER A 660 -4.37 9.32 3.82
C SER A 660 -5.87 9.55 4.05
N ILE A 661 -6.34 9.45 5.30
CA ILE A 661 -7.74 9.71 5.68
C ILE A 661 -8.12 11.16 5.37
N PHE A 662 -7.35 12.14 5.87
CA PHE A 662 -7.66 13.57 5.68
C PHE A 662 -7.59 14.02 4.22
N LYS A 663 -6.69 13.44 3.43
CA LYS A 663 -6.55 13.75 1.99
C LYS A 663 -7.41 12.88 1.08
N LYS A 664 -8.05 11.84 1.64
CA LYS A 664 -8.78 10.80 0.89
C LYS A 664 -7.94 10.21 -0.25
N HIS A 665 -6.67 9.92 0.03
CA HIS A 665 -5.70 9.48 -0.98
C HIS A 665 -4.67 8.49 -0.41
N SER A 666 -4.53 7.32 -1.04
CA SER A 666 -3.50 6.33 -0.71
C SER A 666 -2.23 6.53 -1.53
N LEU A 667 -1.06 6.41 -0.90
CA LEU A 667 0.21 6.36 -1.63
C LEU A 667 0.39 4.99 -2.29
N PRO A 668 0.93 4.92 -3.52
CA PRO A 668 1.26 3.64 -4.13
C PRO A 668 2.50 3.02 -3.48
N ILE A 669 2.58 1.69 -3.56
CA ILE A 669 3.75 0.90 -3.19
C ILE A 669 4.79 1.06 -4.31
N SER A 670 5.78 1.93 -4.09
CA SER A 670 6.74 2.41 -5.10
C SER A 670 7.52 1.32 -5.82
N HIS A 671 7.84 0.24 -5.12
CA HIS A 671 8.72 -0.81 -5.63
C HIS A 671 8.00 -2.11 -5.98
N LEU A 672 6.67 -2.14 -5.88
CA LEU A 672 5.87 -3.29 -6.28
C LEU A 672 5.70 -3.34 -7.80
N ARG A 673 6.50 -4.17 -8.48
CA ARG A 673 6.47 -4.42 -9.92
C ARG A 673 5.80 -5.75 -10.21
N THR A 674 6.30 -6.81 -9.59
CA THR A 674 5.82 -8.17 -9.73
C THR A 674 5.49 -8.70 -8.36
N LEU A 675 4.25 -9.13 -8.15
CA LEU A 675 3.82 -9.62 -6.84
C LEU A 675 4.63 -10.85 -6.44
N ASN A 676 5.00 -10.94 -5.17
CA ASN A 676 5.70 -12.09 -4.62
C ASN A 676 4.95 -13.39 -4.96
N ARG A 677 5.69 -14.42 -5.39
CA ARG A 677 5.13 -15.71 -5.80
C ARG A 677 4.26 -16.38 -4.75
N HIS A 678 4.58 -16.24 -3.46
CA HIS A 678 3.83 -16.84 -2.37
C HIS A 678 2.48 -16.15 -2.18
N ILE A 679 2.47 -14.82 -2.32
CA ILE A 679 1.22 -14.02 -2.30
C ILE A 679 0.38 -14.33 -3.55
N SER A 680 1.01 -14.39 -4.72
CA SER A 680 0.33 -14.72 -5.99
C SER A 680 -0.31 -16.11 -5.93
N TYR A 681 0.43 -17.12 -5.45
CA TYR A 681 -0.10 -18.48 -5.31
C TYR A 681 -1.28 -18.54 -4.33
N MET A 682 -1.20 -17.82 -3.22
CA MET A 682 -2.30 -17.70 -2.27
C MET A 682 -3.54 -17.11 -2.97
N LEU A 683 -3.40 -15.97 -3.64
CA LEU A 683 -4.52 -15.33 -4.37
C LEU A 683 -5.09 -16.22 -5.49
N ASP A 684 -4.23 -16.91 -6.24
CA ASP A 684 -4.62 -17.82 -7.32
C ASP A 684 -5.39 -19.04 -6.80
N SER A 685 -5.00 -19.58 -5.64
CA SER A 685 -5.69 -20.71 -5.01
C SER A 685 -7.12 -20.39 -4.53
N ILE A 686 -7.45 -19.09 -4.47
CA ILE A 686 -8.72 -18.56 -3.94
C ILE A 686 -9.62 -18.00 -5.06
N ALA A 687 -9.06 -17.74 -6.25
CA ALA A 687 -9.74 -17.12 -7.38
C ALA A 687 -10.91 -17.94 -7.98
N SER A 688 -11.24 -19.11 -7.42
CA SER A 688 -12.45 -19.85 -7.77
C SER A 688 -13.73 -19.39 -7.04
N ASP A 689 -13.65 -18.62 -5.95
CA ASP A 689 -14.87 -18.25 -5.17
C ASP A 689 -15.01 -16.79 -4.70
N THR A 690 -13.97 -15.93 -4.72
CA THR A 690 -14.14 -14.53 -4.28
C THR A 690 -13.20 -13.58 -5.02
N SER A 691 -13.72 -12.79 -5.95
CA SER A 691 -12.97 -11.75 -6.66
C SER A 691 -12.57 -10.59 -5.73
N GLU A 692 -11.26 -10.45 -5.51
CA GLU A 692 -10.49 -9.27 -5.07
C GLU A 692 -10.81 -8.68 -3.67
N PHE A 693 -10.41 -9.39 -2.61
CA PHE A 693 -10.38 -8.86 -1.23
C PHE A 693 -9.36 -7.71 -1.01
N MET A 694 -8.34 -7.55 -1.86
CA MET A 694 -7.25 -6.57 -1.66
C MET A 694 -6.90 -5.78 -2.91
N LEU A 695 -6.74 -4.47 -2.76
CA LEU A 695 -6.15 -3.58 -3.76
C LEU A 695 -4.75 -3.18 -3.33
N MET A 696 -3.75 -3.49 -4.15
CA MET A 696 -2.34 -3.14 -3.91
C MET A 696 -1.91 -2.07 -4.91
N PRO A 697 -2.12 -0.76 -4.64
CA PRO A 697 -1.80 0.31 -5.57
C PRO A 697 -0.31 0.32 -5.88
N ARG A 698 0.04 0.22 -7.16
CA ARG A 698 1.43 0.18 -7.64
C ARG A 698 1.82 1.49 -8.28
N GLU A 699 3.09 1.84 -8.18
CA GLU A 699 3.62 2.97 -8.93
C GLU A 699 3.75 2.61 -10.41
N THR A 700 3.09 3.36 -11.30
CA THR A 700 3.04 3.07 -12.74
C THR A 700 4.33 3.42 -13.49
N TYR A 701 5.28 4.07 -12.81
CA TYR A 701 6.57 4.49 -13.36
C TYR A 701 7.71 3.99 -12.47
N SER A 702 8.81 3.54 -13.07
CA SER A 702 10.07 3.28 -12.36
C SER A 702 10.85 4.59 -12.25
N CYS A 703 11.25 4.96 -11.03
CA CYS A 703 12.35 5.90 -10.84
C CYS A 703 13.63 5.07 -10.76
N PRO A 704 14.40 4.87 -11.84
CA PRO A 704 15.70 4.22 -11.74
C PRO A 704 16.59 5.02 -10.78
N GLN A 705 17.39 4.32 -9.97
CA GLN A 705 18.33 4.95 -9.03
C GLN A 705 19.56 5.58 -9.70
N ASN A 706 19.51 5.85 -11.01
CA ASN A 706 20.66 6.23 -11.81
C ASN A 706 20.47 7.61 -12.44
N ASP A 707 21.00 8.62 -11.76
CA ASP A 707 21.72 9.73 -12.42
C ASP A 707 22.89 10.29 -11.58
N ASN A 708 23.37 9.56 -10.57
CA ASN A 708 24.54 9.98 -9.75
C ASN A 708 25.67 8.93 -9.68
N ARG A 709 25.74 7.98 -10.62
CA ARG A 709 26.92 7.11 -10.82
C ARG A 709 27.87 7.63 -11.90
N THR A 710 28.03 8.95 -11.98
CA THR A 710 29.08 9.59 -12.80
C THR A 710 29.85 10.60 -11.99
#